data_AF-A0A351LET7-F1
#
_entry.id   AF-A0A351LET7-F1
#
_cell.length_a   1.000
_cell.length_b   1.000
_cell.length_c   1.000
_cell.angle_alpha   90.00
_cell.angle_beta   90.00
_cell.angle_gamma   90.00
#
_symmetry.space_group_name_H-M   'P 1'
#
loop_
_entity.id
_entity.type
_entity.pdbx_description
1 polymer ?
#
loop_
_entity_poly.entity_id
_entity_poly.type
_entity_poly.pdbx_seq_one_letter_code
_entity_poly.pdbx_strand_id
1 'polypeptide(L)'
;MFVSVITFPVTSKVPSNSSSESAQAWHTLEIDKTLRVFGSDRDAGLTSQQVSEGLQRYGPNELTETGGRSGWAIFLDQFKNIMLLMLIGVAIVSGVLDLLKLQGGNAEGEVPFKDTIAIMAIVILNGVLGYLQESRAEKALAALKRLSSPKVRVIRDRRIIEVNAKELVPGDVMLLEAGVQVAADGRLVEQANLQIREAALTGEAEAVSKQADQQLGEDIALGDRTNMVFQGTEVVFGRGKVVVTGTGMQTELGKIASLLQSVESEPTPLQQRMGQLGNVLVSGSLVLVALVVGGGLIHTGIQTGWQTNQIFNTFVELIEVSLSMAVAVVPEGLPAVITVTLALGTQRMVRRHALIRKLPAVETLGSVTTICSDKTGTLTQNKMVVQKVATTDKTFRVTGEGYIPQGGFYLESQPEAANSPSIALDEYPELQMLLSACVLCNDAVLQCEAQNTPGQSGGNWTILGDPTEGALLSLAGKGGVQKEAMDAGLPRVAEIPFSSERKRMSAIVRGAEGNNQLYMMFTKGSPELILERCTTYQSGDQAFVLTPQNRSQILEQNNYMASKGLRVLGFAFKNLDAEPAKEPDEQIEHELVWLGLVGMLDAPRPEVRDAVAKCKQAGIRPVMITGDHQLTARAIAYDLGIASQGDRVLTGTELQKLSQENLKQEVEQVSIYARVSPEHKLRIVQALQSRGKFVAMTGDGVNDAPALKQADIGIAMGITGTDVSKEASDMVLLDDNFATIVAATEEG
;
A
#
# COMPACT_ATOMS: atom_id res chain seq x y z
N MET A 1 49.38 -31.91 15.19
CA MET A 1 50.34 -31.65 14.08
C MET A 1 49.72 -32.27 12.85
N PHE A 2 49.07 -31.59 11.90
CA PHE A 2 49.03 -30.19 11.49
C PHE A 2 47.57 -29.74 11.40
N VAL A 3 47.26 -28.59 11.99
CA VAL A 3 46.03 -27.82 11.77
C VAL A 3 46.50 -26.56 11.05
N SER A 4 46.09 -26.37 9.79
CA SER A 4 46.35 -25.12 9.06
C SER A 4 45.01 -24.43 8.80
N VAL A 5 44.70 -23.50 9.69
CA VAL A 5 43.57 -22.57 9.59
C VAL A 5 43.92 -21.55 8.50
N ILE A 6 43.23 -21.60 7.36
CA ILE A 6 43.22 -20.49 6.40
C ILE A 6 42.11 -19.55 6.84
N THR A 7 42.51 -18.50 7.54
CA THR A 7 41.66 -17.34 7.88
C THR A 7 41.61 -16.42 6.66
N PHE A 8 40.41 -16.24 6.09
CA PHE A 8 40.17 -15.14 5.17
C PHE A 8 40.07 -13.83 5.97
N PRO A 9 40.62 -12.70 5.48
CA PRO A 9 40.61 -11.45 6.21
C PRO A 9 39.17 -10.93 6.29
N VAL A 10 38.71 -10.73 7.52
CA VAL A 10 37.50 -9.97 7.85
C VAL A 10 37.65 -8.58 7.24
N THR A 11 36.89 -8.31 6.18
CA THR A 11 36.80 -7.01 5.54
C THR A 11 36.31 -5.97 6.56
N SER A 12 37.16 -4.96 6.75
CA SER A 12 36.92 -3.63 7.33
C SER A 12 35.65 -3.47 8.18
N LYS A 13 35.86 -3.37 9.50
CA LYS A 13 34.94 -2.68 10.41
C LYS A 13 34.54 -1.34 9.81
N VAL A 14 33.26 -1.21 9.44
CA VAL A 14 32.60 0.08 9.30
C VAL A 14 32.78 0.80 10.64
N PRO A 15 33.27 2.05 10.69
CA PRO A 15 33.45 2.75 11.96
C PRO A 15 32.07 2.94 12.60
N SER A 16 31.86 2.26 13.72
CA SER A 16 30.67 2.36 14.58
C SER A 16 30.70 3.66 15.39
N ASN A 17 30.84 4.80 14.71
CA ASN A 17 30.73 6.14 15.29
C ASN A 17 29.77 6.96 14.41
N SER A 18 28.48 6.68 14.57
CA SER A 18 27.47 7.71 14.43
C SER A 18 26.47 7.44 15.55
N SER A 19 26.60 8.22 16.63
CA SER A 19 25.47 8.54 17.47
C SER A 19 24.26 8.80 16.57
N SER A 20 23.14 8.15 16.86
CA SER A 20 21.86 8.45 16.22
C SER A 20 21.53 9.92 16.44
N GLU A 21 21.97 10.79 15.52
CA GLU A 21 21.38 12.11 15.36
C GLU A 21 19.92 11.85 15.04
N SER A 22 19.04 12.16 15.99
CA SER A 22 17.60 12.23 15.77
C SER A 22 17.37 13.02 14.48
N ALA A 23 16.77 12.39 13.47
CA ALA A 23 16.51 13.02 12.18
C ALA A 23 15.84 14.38 12.42
N GLN A 24 16.54 15.46 12.08
CA GLN A 24 16.10 16.80 12.41
C GLN A 24 14.76 17.08 11.70
N ALA A 25 13.73 17.43 12.48
CA ALA A 25 12.38 17.65 11.98
C ALA A 25 12.29 18.98 11.21
N TRP A 26 12.68 19.00 9.94
CA TRP A 26 12.79 20.22 9.12
C TRP A 26 11.49 21.04 9.02
N HIS A 27 10.33 20.38 9.08
CA HIS A 27 9.01 21.01 9.05
C HIS A 27 8.72 21.88 10.31
N THR A 28 9.47 21.69 11.40
CA THR A 28 9.34 22.49 12.62
C THR A 28 10.19 23.77 12.60
N LEU A 29 11.13 23.87 11.65
CA LEU A 29 12.09 24.97 11.60
C LEU A 29 11.57 26.12 10.73
N GLU A 30 11.91 27.33 11.17
CA GLU A 30 11.79 28.55 10.36
C GLU A 30 12.71 28.51 9.14
N ILE A 31 12.31 29.21 8.09
CA ILE A 31 13.00 29.30 6.81
C ILE A 31 14.45 29.77 7.00
N ASP A 32 14.65 30.87 7.73
CA ASP A 32 15.98 31.45 7.97
C ASP A 32 16.90 30.56 8.79
N LYS A 33 16.32 29.73 9.66
CA LYS A 33 17.10 28.77 10.47
C LYS A 33 17.52 27.59 9.60
N THR A 34 16.64 27.11 8.73
CA THR A 34 16.93 26.03 7.78
C THR A 34 18.05 26.43 6.82
N LEU A 35 17.96 27.62 6.21
CA LEU A 35 19.00 28.16 5.33
C LEU A 35 20.36 28.30 6.04
N ARG A 36 20.35 28.77 7.30
CA ARG A 36 21.57 28.88 8.12
C ARG A 36 22.22 27.53 8.43
N VAL A 37 21.44 26.48 8.66
CA VAL A 37 21.98 25.12 8.93
C VAL A 37 22.77 24.59 7.74
N PHE A 38 22.28 24.83 6.51
CA PHE A 38 22.96 24.38 5.29
C PHE A 38 23.97 25.39 4.73
N GLY A 39 24.08 26.59 5.33
CA GLY A 39 24.91 27.68 4.79
C GLY A 39 24.50 28.11 3.38
N SER A 40 23.19 28.05 3.09
CA SER A 40 22.59 28.36 1.80
C SER A 40 21.87 29.71 1.85
N ASP A 41 21.72 30.34 0.68
CA ASP A 41 21.06 31.62 0.51
C ASP A 41 19.87 31.47 -0.44
N ARG A 42 18.73 32.11 -0.12
CA ARG A 42 17.49 31.99 -0.88
C ARG A 42 17.62 32.43 -2.35
N ASP A 43 18.43 33.45 -2.62
CA ASP A 43 18.53 34.08 -3.95
C ASP A 43 19.89 33.85 -4.62
N ALA A 44 20.93 33.61 -3.83
CA ALA A 44 22.24 33.24 -4.34
C ALA A 44 22.46 31.73 -4.50
N GLY A 45 21.74 30.91 -3.71
CA GLY A 45 21.95 29.47 -3.65
C GLY A 45 23.34 29.09 -3.14
N LEU A 46 23.73 27.83 -3.37
CA LEU A 46 25.06 27.34 -3.03
C LEU A 46 26.11 27.76 -4.07
N THR A 47 27.36 27.88 -3.63
CA THR A 47 28.51 28.04 -4.54
C THR A 47 28.92 26.72 -5.16
N SER A 48 29.53 26.76 -6.35
CA SER A 48 30.07 25.55 -7.02
C SER A 48 31.03 24.75 -6.13
N GLN A 49 31.79 25.41 -5.25
CA GLN A 49 32.67 24.73 -4.30
C GLN A 49 31.87 23.95 -3.23
N GLN A 50 30.86 24.58 -2.62
CA GLN A 50 29.98 23.93 -1.62
C GLN A 50 29.23 22.74 -2.22
N VAL A 51 28.83 22.82 -3.49
CA VAL A 51 28.18 21.71 -4.20
C VAL A 51 29.15 20.53 -4.36
N SER A 52 30.39 20.77 -4.76
CA SER A 52 31.40 19.70 -4.91
C SER A 52 31.72 19.05 -3.56
N GLU A 53 31.83 19.83 -2.48
CA GLU A 53 32.02 19.31 -1.12
C GLU A 53 30.78 18.53 -0.64
N GLY A 54 29.58 19.02 -0.96
CA GLY A 54 28.31 18.36 -0.69
C GLY A 54 28.20 17.00 -1.40
N LEU A 55 28.56 16.92 -2.69
CA LEU A 55 28.52 15.65 -3.44
C LEU A 55 29.50 14.63 -2.88
N GLN A 56 30.68 15.05 -2.41
CA GLN A 56 31.63 14.16 -1.74
C GLN A 56 31.13 13.70 -0.38
N ARG A 57 30.40 14.55 0.35
CA ARG A 57 29.92 14.25 1.71
C ARG A 57 28.64 13.40 1.73
N TYR A 58 27.66 13.75 0.90
CA TYR A 58 26.32 13.16 0.90
C TYR A 58 26.15 12.11 -0.21
N GLY A 59 27.02 12.10 -1.22
CA GLY A 59 26.87 11.27 -2.41
C GLY A 59 25.87 11.85 -3.42
N PRO A 60 25.66 11.15 -4.55
CA PRO A 60 24.66 11.53 -5.54
C PRO A 60 23.23 11.35 -5.01
N ASN A 61 22.30 12.19 -5.48
CA ASN A 61 20.87 12.04 -5.22
C ASN A 61 20.28 10.90 -6.07
N GLU A 62 20.55 9.67 -5.66
CA GLU A 62 19.98 8.47 -6.24
C GLU A 62 19.68 7.43 -5.16
N LEU A 63 18.66 6.62 -5.40
CA LEU A 63 18.38 5.48 -4.54
C LEU A 63 19.44 4.42 -4.82
N THR A 64 20.19 4.05 -3.78
CA THR A 64 21.22 3.03 -3.90
C THR A 64 20.56 1.67 -4.01
N GLU A 65 20.82 0.92 -5.09
CA GLU A 65 20.37 -0.46 -5.19
C GLU A 65 21.35 -1.40 -4.47
N THR A 66 20.82 -2.30 -3.63
CA THR A 66 21.57 -3.50 -3.24
C THR A 66 21.67 -4.39 -4.48
N GLY A 67 22.88 -4.49 -5.04
CA GLY A 67 23.11 -5.15 -6.32
C GLY A 67 22.42 -6.52 -6.40
N GLY A 68 21.68 -6.75 -7.49
CA GLY A 68 21.04 -8.04 -7.77
C GLY A 68 22.04 -9.19 -7.68
N ARG A 69 21.55 -10.39 -7.36
CA ARG A 69 22.41 -11.58 -7.25
C ARG A 69 23.17 -11.78 -8.56
N SER A 70 24.51 -11.89 -8.48
CA SER A 70 25.30 -12.16 -9.67
C SER A 70 24.87 -13.50 -10.30
N GLY A 71 24.84 -13.59 -11.63
CA GLY A 71 24.47 -14.85 -12.31
C GLY A 71 25.33 -16.04 -11.87
N TRP A 72 26.60 -15.80 -11.50
CA TRP A 72 27.47 -16.81 -10.91
C TRP A 72 27.05 -17.25 -9.51
N ALA A 73 26.60 -16.32 -8.67
CA ALA A 73 26.07 -16.65 -7.35
C ALA A 73 24.81 -17.51 -7.46
N ILE A 74 23.89 -17.17 -8.39
CA ILE A 74 22.67 -17.96 -8.67
C ILE A 74 23.05 -19.38 -9.10
N PHE A 75 24.00 -19.52 -10.02
CA PHE A 75 24.47 -20.83 -10.46
C PHE A 75 25.07 -21.66 -9.33
N LEU A 76 25.94 -21.07 -8.49
CA LEU A 76 26.56 -21.76 -7.35
C LEU A 76 25.54 -22.15 -6.26
N ASP A 77 24.49 -21.35 -6.06
CA ASP A 77 23.43 -21.66 -5.09
C ASP A 77 22.70 -22.97 -5.43
N GLN A 78 22.55 -23.28 -6.73
CA GLN A 78 21.94 -24.54 -7.17
C GLN A 78 22.70 -25.77 -6.63
N PHE A 79 24.02 -25.67 -6.45
CA PHE A 79 24.85 -26.78 -5.94
C PHE A 79 24.86 -26.88 -4.41
N LYS A 80 24.26 -25.94 -3.68
CA LYS A 80 24.12 -26.03 -2.21
C LYS A 80 22.98 -26.94 -1.76
N ASN A 81 22.10 -27.35 -2.67
CA ASN A 81 21.01 -28.26 -2.35
C ASN A 81 21.56 -29.58 -1.80
N ILE A 82 21.08 -30.01 -0.62
CA ILE A 82 21.61 -31.19 0.07
C ILE A 82 21.51 -32.48 -0.73
N MET A 83 20.49 -32.62 -1.60
CA MET A 83 20.33 -33.79 -2.47
C MET A 83 21.38 -33.78 -3.59
N LEU A 84 21.67 -32.61 -4.18
CA LEU A 84 22.74 -32.47 -5.18
C LEU A 84 24.12 -32.68 -4.55
N LEU A 85 24.35 -32.18 -3.33
CA LEU A 85 25.59 -32.44 -2.58
C LEU A 85 25.78 -33.93 -2.32
N MET A 86 24.70 -34.66 -2.00
CA MET A 86 24.75 -36.10 -1.85
C MET A 86 25.10 -36.80 -3.17
N LEU A 87 24.47 -36.44 -4.29
CA LEU A 87 24.81 -36.99 -5.61
C LEU A 87 26.26 -36.69 -6.03
N ILE A 88 26.76 -35.49 -5.72
CA ILE A 88 28.17 -35.13 -5.94
C ILE A 88 29.08 -36.02 -5.07
N GLY A 89 28.71 -36.25 -3.81
CA GLY A 89 29.41 -37.19 -2.92
C GLY A 89 29.45 -38.62 -3.48
N VAL A 90 28.31 -39.12 -3.96
CA VAL A 90 28.20 -40.45 -4.59
C VAL A 90 29.06 -40.53 -5.86
N ALA A 91 29.03 -39.51 -6.72
CA ALA A 91 29.87 -39.44 -7.92
C ALA A 91 31.37 -39.43 -7.59
N ILE A 92 31.79 -38.70 -6.56
CA ILE A 92 33.19 -38.67 -6.12
C ILE A 92 33.62 -40.05 -5.60
N VAL A 93 32.80 -40.70 -4.75
CA VAL A 93 33.12 -42.03 -4.23
C VAL A 93 33.20 -43.07 -5.35
N SER A 94 32.21 -43.08 -6.26
CA SER A 94 32.22 -43.95 -7.45
C SER A 94 33.48 -43.73 -8.29
N GLY A 95 33.86 -42.47 -8.54
CA GLY A 95 35.05 -42.16 -9.33
C GLY A 95 36.35 -42.59 -8.67
N VAL A 96 36.45 -42.47 -7.34
CA VAL A 96 37.61 -42.97 -6.58
C VAL A 96 37.70 -44.49 -6.66
N LEU A 97 36.59 -45.21 -6.56
CA LEU A 97 36.57 -46.68 -6.68
C LEU A 97 37.00 -47.14 -8.07
N ASP A 98 36.49 -46.50 -9.13
CA ASP A 98 36.89 -46.79 -10.51
C ASP A 98 38.38 -46.51 -10.76
N LEU A 99 38.92 -45.42 -10.19
CA LEU A 99 40.35 -45.11 -10.28
C LEU A 99 41.22 -46.16 -9.58
N LEU A 100 40.79 -46.68 -8.42
CA LEU A 100 41.48 -47.75 -7.71
C LEU A 100 41.45 -49.07 -8.50
N LYS A 101 40.32 -49.40 -9.13
CA LYS A 101 40.18 -50.59 -10.01
C LYS A 101 41.10 -50.50 -11.24
N LEU A 102 41.20 -49.32 -11.86
CA LEU A 102 42.11 -49.04 -12.97
C LEU A 102 43.59 -49.23 -12.60
N GLN A 103 44.00 -48.81 -11.40
CA GLN A 103 45.37 -49.03 -10.91
C GLN A 103 45.65 -50.50 -10.57
N GLY A 104 44.61 -51.28 -10.22
CA GLY A 104 44.71 -52.70 -9.88
C GLY A 104 44.74 -53.68 -11.06
N GLY A 105 44.60 -53.21 -12.31
CA GLY A 105 44.68 -54.04 -13.52
C GLY A 105 43.43 -54.87 -13.85
N ASN A 106 42.33 -54.73 -13.10
CA ASN A 106 41.06 -55.46 -13.28
C ASN A 106 40.01 -54.63 -14.02
N ALA A 107 40.34 -54.12 -15.21
CA ALA A 107 39.41 -53.37 -16.06
C ALA A 107 39.20 -54.10 -17.40
N GLU A 108 38.72 -55.35 -17.36
CA GLU A 108 38.36 -56.07 -18.58
C GLU A 108 36.93 -55.69 -19.01
N GLY A 109 36.82 -54.77 -19.98
CA GLY A 109 35.64 -54.62 -20.85
C GLY A 109 34.60 -53.58 -20.47
N GLU A 110 34.68 -52.93 -19.30
CA GLU A 110 33.74 -51.89 -18.90
C GLU A 110 34.25 -50.47 -19.22
N VAL A 111 33.34 -49.56 -19.56
CA VAL A 111 33.68 -48.14 -19.81
C VAL A 111 34.09 -47.52 -18.47
N PRO A 112 35.34 -47.02 -18.32
CA PRO A 112 35.80 -46.45 -17.06
C PRO A 112 34.97 -45.21 -16.70
N PHE A 113 34.66 -45.03 -15.41
CA PHE A 113 33.89 -43.88 -14.87
C PHE A 113 32.45 -43.77 -15.38
N LYS A 114 31.85 -44.84 -15.92
CA LYS A 114 30.48 -44.82 -16.47
C LYS A 114 29.47 -44.20 -15.50
N ASP A 115 29.42 -44.69 -14.27
CA ASP A 115 28.44 -44.26 -13.27
C ASP A 115 28.71 -42.85 -12.77
N THR A 116 29.99 -42.51 -12.57
CA THR A 116 30.43 -41.15 -12.23
C THR A 116 30.03 -40.14 -13.29
N ILE A 117 30.26 -40.45 -14.58
CA ILE A 117 29.90 -39.58 -15.70
C ILE A 117 28.38 -39.43 -15.78
N ALA A 118 27.62 -40.51 -15.61
CA ALA A 118 26.16 -40.48 -15.62
C ALA A 118 25.59 -39.59 -14.50
N ILE A 119 26.06 -39.77 -13.25
CA ILE A 119 25.61 -38.97 -12.10
C ILE A 119 26.02 -37.50 -12.27
N MET A 120 27.26 -37.23 -12.71
CA MET A 120 27.72 -35.86 -12.96
C MET A 120 26.93 -35.17 -14.08
N ALA A 121 26.54 -35.90 -15.13
CA ALA A 121 25.68 -35.36 -16.18
C ALA A 121 24.31 -34.94 -15.62
N ILE A 122 23.71 -35.74 -14.74
CA ILE A 122 22.44 -35.41 -14.07
C ILE A 122 22.60 -34.16 -13.19
N VAL A 123 23.66 -34.10 -12.37
CA VAL A 123 23.95 -32.94 -11.50
C VAL A 123 24.13 -31.65 -12.30
N ILE A 124 24.91 -31.69 -13.39
CA ILE A 124 25.14 -30.54 -14.26
C ILE A 124 23.84 -30.12 -14.96
N LEU A 125 23.08 -31.09 -15.49
CA LEU A 125 21.81 -30.81 -16.17
C LEU A 125 20.80 -30.15 -15.21
N ASN A 126 20.69 -30.65 -13.97
CA ASN A 126 19.83 -30.08 -12.95
C ASN A 126 20.28 -28.66 -12.55
N GLY A 127 21.58 -28.44 -12.36
CA GLY A 127 22.13 -27.10 -12.05
C GLY A 127 21.89 -26.09 -13.18
N VAL A 128 22.06 -26.50 -14.44
CA VAL A 128 21.79 -25.66 -15.61
C VAL A 128 20.30 -25.35 -15.75
N LEU A 129 19.43 -26.34 -15.57
CA LEU A 129 17.98 -26.13 -15.59
C LEU A 129 17.54 -25.17 -14.48
N GLY A 130 18.06 -25.32 -13.27
CA GLY A 130 17.79 -24.40 -12.16
C GLY A 130 18.25 -22.97 -12.47
N TYR A 131 19.49 -22.79 -12.96
CA TYR A 131 19.99 -21.48 -13.37
C TYR A 131 19.17 -20.81 -14.48
N LEU A 132 18.76 -21.58 -15.50
CA LEU A 132 17.94 -21.05 -16.60
C LEU A 132 16.53 -20.66 -16.15
N GLN A 133 15.93 -21.42 -15.23
CA GLN A 133 14.63 -21.10 -14.64
C GLN A 133 14.68 -19.80 -13.85
N GLU A 134 15.73 -19.62 -13.03
CA GLU A 134 15.87 -18.45 -12.15
C GLU A 134 16.31 -17.18 -12.91
N SER A 135 17.25 -17.30 -13.86
CA SER A 135 17.77 -16.14 -14.62
C SER A 135 16.73 -15.52 -15.57
N ARG A 136 15.77 -16.30 -16.10
CA ARG A 136 14.70 -15.76 -16.97
C ARG A 136 13.71 -14.90 -16.20
N ALA A 137 13.42 -15.24 -14.95
CA ALA A 137 12.53 -14.46 -14.10
C ALA A 137 13.12 -13.07 -13.78
N GLU A 138 14.41 -13.00 -13.43
CA GLU A 138 15.08 -11.73 -13.13
C GLU A 138 15.25 -10.82 -14.36
N LYS A 139 15.60 -11.38 -15.53
CA LYS A 139 15.82 -10.58 -16.74
C LYS A 139 14.55 -9.92 -17.28
N ALA A 140 13.39 -10.55 -17.11
CA ALA A 140 12.11 -9.97 -17.50
C ALA A 140 11.75 -8.74 -16.64
N LEU A 141 12.12 -8.75 -15.36
CA LEU A 141 11.95 -7.62 -14.44
C LEU A 141 12.95 -6.48 -14.71
N ALA A 142 14.20 -6.81 -15.03
CA ALA A 142 15.24 -5.80 -15.29
C ALA A 142 15.03 -5.01 -16.60
N ALA A 143 14.38 -5.61 -17.61
CA ALA A 143 14.13 -4.98 -18.91
C ALA A 143 13.11 -3.82 -18.87
N LEU A 144 12.30 -3.73 -17.81
CA LEU A 144 11.29 -2.69 -17.64
C LEU A 144 11.83 -1.39 -16.99
N LYS A 145 13.03 -1.41 -16.40
CA LYS A 145 13.50 -0.35 -15.46
C LYS A 145 14.47 0.70 -16.03
N ARG A 146 14.67 0.77 -17.34
CA ARG A 146 15.55 1.77 -17.98
C ARG A 146 14.74 2.94 -18.55
N LEU A 147 14.23 3.82 -17.70
CA LEU A 147 13.69 5.11 -18.12
C LEU A 147 14.34 6.27 -17.34
N SER A 148 14.39 7.42 -18.00
CA SER A 148 15.32 8.55 -17.83
C SER A 148 15.45 9.16 -16.44
N SER A 149 16.66 9.64 -16.11
CA SER A 149 16.87 10.55 -14.98
C SER A 149 16.36 11.96 -15.33
N PRO A 150 15.45 12.54 -14.53
CA PRO A 150 14.90 13.87 -14.79
C PRO A 150 15.92 14.99 -14.51
N LYS A 151 15.77 16.11 -15.22
CA LYS A 151 16.54 17.34 -15.01
C LYS A 151 15.80 18.29 -14.07
N VAL A 152 16.56 19.10 -13.33
CA VAL A 152 16.04 19.98 -12.27
C VAL A 152 16.67 21.36 -12.39
N ARG A 153 15.87 22.42 -12.19
CA ARG A 153 16.35 23.80 -12.13
C ARG A 153 16.70 24.17 -10.68
N VAL A 154 17.91 24.68 -10.48
CA VAL A 154 18.43 25.13 -9.18
C VAL A 154 19.06 26.50 -9.28
N ILE A 155 19.14 27.21 -8.15
CA ILE A 155 19.93 28.43 -8.01
C ILE A 155 21.30 28.05 -7.44
N ARG A 156 22.36 28.34 -8.19
CA ARG A 156 23.76 28.21 -7.76
C ARG A 156 24.55 29.42 -8.25
N ASP A 157 25.46 29.94 -7.44
CA ASP A 157 26.27 31.13 -7.77
C ASP A 157 25.42 32.32 -8.32
N ARG A 158 24.25 32.56 -7.73
CA ARG A 158 23.25 33.59 -8.13
C ARG A 158 22.67 33.41 -9.54
N ARG A 159 22.78 32.22 -10.12
CA ARG A 159 22.25 31.91 -11.45
C ARG A 159 21.33 30.70 -11.39
N ILE A 160 20.26 30.76 -12.18
CA ILE A 160 19.40 29.61 -12.41
C ILE A 160 20.09 28.71 -13.43
N ILE A 161 20.40 27.48 -13.04
CA ILE A 161 21.01 26.47 -13.90
C ILE A 161 20.19 25.19 -13.86
N GLU A 162 20.23 24.43 -14.94
CA GLU A 162 19.57 23.13 -15.05
C GLU A 162 20.61 22.02 -14.89
N VAL A 163 20.39 21.15 -13.90
CA VAL A 163 21.32 20.07 -13.51
C VAL A 163 20.60 18.74 -13.53
N ASN A 164 21.34 17.63 -13.61
CA ASN A 164 20.75 16.31 -13.43
C ASN A 164 20.26 16.16 -11.98
N ALA A 165 19.11 15.51 -11.77
CA ALA A 165 18.59 15.28 -10.42
C ALA A 165 19.62 14.61 -9.48
N LYS A 166 20.50 13.75 -10.03
CA LYS A 166 21.60 13.07 -9.32
C LYS A 166 22.65 14.01 -8.71
N GLU A 167 22.78 15.22 -9.26
CA GLU A 167 23.79 16.20 -8.83
C GLU A 167 23.27 17.14 -7.73
N LEU A 168 22.03 16.96 -7.26
CA LEU A 168 21.48 17.71 -6.14
C LEU A 168 22.14 17.31 -4.83
N VAL A 169 22.37 18.31 -3.97
CA VAL A 169 22.90 18.13 -2.61
C VAL A 169 22.02 18.84 -1.57
N PRO A 170 21.99 18.40 -0.31
CA PRO A 170 21.36 19.14 0.77
C PRO A 170 21.90 20.59 0.83
N GLY A 171 20.97 21.54 0.90
CA GLY A 171 21.24 22.98 0.83
C GLY A 171 21.02 23.64 -0.53
N ASP A 172 20.92 22.88 -1.63
CA ASP A 172 20.56 23.47 -2.94
C ASP A 172 19.20 24.15 -2.88
N VAL A 173 19.04 25.26 -3.60
CA VAL A 173 17.73 25.92 -3.77
C VAL A 173 17.14 25.47 -5.11
N MET A 174 16.20 24.54 -5.05
CA MET A 174 15.44 24.02 -6.18
C MET A 174 14.25 24.90 -6.52
N LEU A 175 13.99 25.06 -7.82
CA LEU A 175 12.82 25.75 -8.34
C LEU A 175 11.75 24.76 -8.77
N LEU A 176 10.53 24.98 -8.28
CA LEU A 176 9.35 24.20 -8.62
C LEU A 176 8.38 25.04 -9.44
N GLU A 177 7.84 24.43 -10.49
CA GLU A 177 6.78 24.98 -11.34
C GLU A 177 5.83 23.86 -11.74
N ALA A 178 4.60 24.20 -12.12
CA ALA A 178 3.60 23.26 -12.58
C ALA A 178 4.12 22.32 -13.68
N GLY A 179 3.81 21.02 -13.55
CA GLY A 179 4.22 19.95 -14.46
C GLY A 179 5.60 19.33 -14.13
N VAL A 180 6.31 19.80 -13.10
CA VAL A 180 7.61 19.25 -12.70
C VAL A 180 7.44 18.23 -11.57
N GLN A 181 8.19 17.13 -11.64
CA GLN A 181 8.36 16.20 -10.52
C GLN A 181 9.41 16.72 -9.54
N VAL A 182 9.09 16.66 -8.25
CA VAL A 182 9.97 17.03 -7.16
C VAL A 182 11.12 16.02 -7.06
N ALA A 183 12.36 16.49 -7.18
CA ALA A 183 13.52 15.61 -7.35
C ALA A 183 14.23 15.21 -6.04
N ALA A 184 13.97 15.93 -4.94
CA ALA A 184 14.53 15.70 -3.62
C ALA A 184 13.58 16.26 -2.55
N ASP A 185 13.71 15.80 -1.31
CA ASP A 185 12.94 16.35 -0.20
C ASP A 185 13.45 17.73 0.17
N GLY A 186 12.55 18.65 0.53
CA GLY A 186 12.96 19.99 0.90
C GLY A 186 11.93 20.81 1.64
N ARG A 187 12.44 21.87 2.28
CA ARG A 187 11.64 22.87 3.00
C ARG A 187 11.30 24.01 2.05
N LEU A 188 10.02 24.38 1.99
CA LEU A 188 9.59 25.54 1.20
C LEU A 188 10.15 26.84 1.78
N VAL A 189 10.71 27.66 0.90
CA VAL A 189 11.29 28.98 1.21
C VAL A 189 10.41 30.08 0.62
N GLU A 190 9.76 29.80 -0.50
CA GLU A 190 8.86 30.72 -1.19
C GLU A 190 7.79 29.92 -1.92
N GLN A 191 6.60 30.48 -2.04
CA GLN A 191 5.51 29.88 -2.81
C GLN A 191 4.61 30.93 -3.44
N ALA A 192 3.98 30.54 -4.54
CA ALA A 192 2.85 31.26 -5.14
C ALA A 192 1.84 30.24 -5.66
N ASN A 193 0.70 30.12 -4.96
CA ASN A 193 -0.39 29.19 -5.25
C ASN A 193 0.08 27.75 -5.52
N LEU A 194 1.09 27.29 -4.78
CA LEU A 194 1.73 26.01 -5.03
C LEU A 194 0.83 24.85 -4.56
N GLN A 195 0.51 23.95 -5.49
CA GLN A 195 -0.24 22.72 -5.21
C GLN A 195 0.55 21.51 -5.72
N ILE A 196 0.70 20.51 -4.87
CA ILE A 196 1.49 19.31 -5.16
C ILE A 196 0.62 18.07 -4.94
N ARG A 197 0.63 17.15 -5.91
CA ARG A 197 0.01 15.84 -5.79
C ARG A 197 0.97 14.90 -5.09
N GLU A 198 0.60 14.48 -3.90
CA GLU A 198 1.44 13.65 -3.02
C GLU A 198 0.94 12.20 -2.91
N ALA A 199 0.00 11.80 -3.79
CA ALA A 199 -0.57 10.45 -3.85
C ALA A 199 0.49 9.33 -3.80
N ALA A 200 1.65 9.55 -4.42
CA ALA A 200 2.76 8.61 -4.39
C ALA A 200 3.31 8.32 -2.98
N LEU A 201 3.17 9.24 -2.01
CA LEU A 201 3.70 9.11 -0.64
C LEU A 201 2.61 9.19 0.44
N THR A 202 1.39 9.57 0.11
CA THR A 202 0.30 9.68 1.09
C THR A 202 -0.86 8.76 0.77
N GLY A 203 -1.00 8.33 -0.48
CA GLY A 203 -2.19 7.61 -0.99
C GLY A 203 -3.38 8.54 -1.31
N GLU A 204 -3.30 9.82 -0.93
CA GLU A 204 -4.37 10.80 -1.16
C GLU A 204 -4.30 11.36 -2.59
N ALA A 205 -5.38 11.22 -3.35
CA ALA A 205 -5.41 11.60 -4.77
C ALA A 205 -5.44 13.12 -5.01
N GLU A 206 -5.90 13.90 -4.03
CA GLU A 206 -6.03 15.36 -4.14
C GLU A 206 -4.68 16.08 -4.06
N ALA A 207 -4.59 17.23 -4.73
CA ALA A 207 -3.43 18.09 -4.65
C ALA A 207 -3.46 18.90 -3.35
N VAL A 208 -2.36 18.84 -2.59
CA VAL A 208 -2.22 19.57 -1.32
C VAL A 208 -1.70 20.97 -1.61
N SER A 209 -2.42 21.98 -1.11
CA SER A 209 -1.97 23.37 -1.12
C SER A 209 -0.86 23.57 -0.10
N LYS A 210 0.28 24.07 -0.56
CA LYS A 210 1.47 24.22 0.27
C LYS A 210 1.53 25.60 0.95
N GLN A 211 2.21 25.66 2.10
CA GLN A 211 2.37 26.87 2.93
C GLN A 211 3.80 27.02 3.47
N ALA A 212 4.61 27.87 2.82
CA ALA A 212 6.02 28.09 3.17
C ALA A 212 6.20 28.63 4.59
N ASP A 213 5.40 29.63 4.99
CA ASP A 213 5.55 30.35 6.26
C ASP A 213 4.91 29.63 7.47
N GLN A 214 4.19 28.53 7.23
CA GLN A 214 3.49 27.82 8.29
C GLN A 214 4.49 27.10 9.21
N GLN A 215 4.33 27.30 10.53
CA GLN A 215 5.03 26.52 11.55
C GLN A 215 4.17 25.32 11.96
N LEU A 216 4.80 24.14 11.96
CA LEU A 216 4.14 22.88 12.28
C LEU A 216 4.75 22.27 13.54
N GLY A 217 3.93 21.55 14.30
CA GLY A 217 4.40 20.75 15.43
C GLY A 217 5.19 19.52 14.98
N GLU A 218 5.95 18.92 15.90
CA GLU A 218 6.84 17.78 15.61
C GLU A 218 6.06 16.49 15.29
N ASP A 219 4.86 16.32 15.85
CA ASP A 219 4.03 15.11 15.72
C ASP A 219 3.10 15.13 14.47
N ILE A 220 3.37 16.00 13.49
CA ILE A 220 2.52 16.13 12.30
C ILE A 220 2.82 15.02 11.28
N ALA A 221 1.74 14.36 10.83
CA ALA A 221 1.78 13.29 9.84
C ALA A 221 2.34 13.78 8.49
N LEU A 222 2.91 12.88 7.71
CA LEU A 222 3.63 13.23 6.47
C LEU A 222 2.79 14.09 5.51
N GLY A 223 1.55 13.68 5.24
CA GLY A 223 0.65 14.40 4.32
C GLY A 223 0.18 15.77 4.83
N ASP A 224 0.26 16.01 6.13
CA ASP A 224 -0.12 17.28 6.76
C ASP A 224 1.07 18.26 6.82
N ARG A 225 2.28 17.86 6.37
CA ARG A 225 3.46 18.72 6.30
C ARG A 225 3.41 19.65 5.09
N THR A 226 2.45 20.58 5.11
CA THR A 226 2.17 21.58 4.07
C THR A 226 3.34 22.50 3.74
N ASN A 227 4.34 22.58 4.62
CA ASN A 227 5.49 23.45 4.48
C ASN A 227 6.74 22.71 3.91
N MET A 228 6.58 21.43 3.57
CA MET A 228 7.59 20.57 2.95
C MET A 228 7.13 20.09 1.56
N VAL A 229 8.10 19.65 0.75
CA VAL A 229 7.89 18.93 -0.50
C VAL A 229 8.72 17.64 -0.48
N PHE A 230 8.27 16.63 -1.22
CA PHE A 230 8.85 15.29 -1.16
C PHE A 230 9.23 14.73 -2.54
N GLN A 231 10.34 14.01 -2.60
CA GLN A 231 10.85 13.37 -3.82
C GLN A 231 9.81 12.42 -4.44
N GLY A 232 9.61 12.54 -5.77
CA GLY A 232 8.68 11.70 -6.54
C GLY A 232 7.23 12.21 -6.57
N THR A 233 6.93 13.32 -5.88
CA THR A 233 5.63 14.00 -5.98
C THR A 233 5.60 14.96 -7.19
N GLU A 234 4.40 15.34 -7.64
CA GLU A 234 4.23 16.15 -8.85
C GLU A 234 3.62 17.52 -8.51
N VAL A 235 4.19 18.59 -9.06
CA VAL A 235 3.60 19.94 -8.94
C VAL A 235 2.47 20.09 -9.94
N VAL A 236 1.24 20.23 -9.44
CA VAL A 236 0.03 20.38 -10.25
C VAL A 236 -0.15 21.83 -10.68
N PHE A 237 0.09 22.77 -9.76
CA PHE A 237 -0.16 24.19 -9.98
C PHE A 237 0.79 25.09 -9.19
N GLY A 238 0.99 26.31 -9.67
CA GLY A 238 1.79 27.34 -9.01
C GLY A 238 3.31 27.17 -9.18
N ARG A 239 4.05 27.89 -8.33
CA ARG A 239 5.52 27.84 -8.29
C ARG A 239 6.04 27.98 -6.87
N GLY A 240 7.27 27.52 -6.62
CA GLY A 240 7.92 27.67 -5.33
C GLY A 240 9.45 27.57 -5.39
N LYS A 241 10.10 28.08 -4.35
CA LYS A 241 11.53 27.85 -4.07
C LYS A 241 11.64 26.93 -2.88
N VAL A 242 12.51 25.94 -2.99
CA VAL A 242 12.68 24.89 -1.98
C VAL A 242 14.15 24.77 -1.65
N VAL A 243 14.51 24.80 -0.37
CA VAL A 243 15.84 24.37 0.05
C VAL A 243 15.83 22.85 0.26
N VAL A 244 16.72 22.15 -0.42
CA VAL A 244 16.84 20.69 -0.34
C VAL A 244 17.32 20.32 1.06
N THR A 245 16.57 19.46 1.75
CA THR A 245 16.88 19.00 3.11
C THR A 245 17.39 17.57 3.14
N GLY A 246 17.05 16.75 2.13
CA GLY A 246 17.48 15.36 2.02
C GLY A 246 17.57 14.90 0.56
N THR A 247 18.53 14.03 0.28
CA THR A 247 18.80 13.46 -1.05
C THR A 247 19.01 11.94 -0.96
N GLY A 248 18.75 11.22 -2.06
CA GLY A 248 18.97 9.77 -2.17
C GLY A 248 18.24 9.00 -1.06
N MET A 249 18.96 8.14 -0.34
CA MET A 249 18.40 7.31 0.74
C MET A 249 17.92 8.10 1.97
N GLN A 250 18.23 9.40 2.08
CA GLN A 250 17.79 10.24 3.19
C GLN A 250 16.40 10.88 2.98
N THR A 251 15.85 10.82 1.76
CA THR A 251 14.47 11.27 1.49
C THR A 251 13.45 10.31 2.09
N GLU A 252 12.18 10.72 2.22
CA GLU A 252 11.10 9.85 2.67
C GLU A 252 10.91 8.66 1.72
N LEU A 253 11.02 8.89 0.40
CA LEU A 253 11.05 7.82 -0.59
C LEU A 253 12.28 6.89 -0.40
N GLY A 254 13.43 7.46 -0.08
CA GLY A 254 14.67 6.74 0.22
C GLY A 254 14.60 5.89 1.49
N LYS A 255 13.93 6.38 2.53
CA LYS A 255 13.64 5.60 3.74
C LYS A 255 12.74 4.41 3.41
N ILE A 256 11.69 4.61 2.61
CA ILE A 256 10.83 3.51 2.14
C ILE A 256 11.66 2.49 1.34
N ALA A 257 12.55 2.95 0.45
CA ALA A 257 13.45 2.08 -0.29
C ALA A 257 14.42 1.30 0.62
N SER A 258 14.98 1.94 1.66
CA SER A 258 15.83 1.28 2.65
C SER A 258 15.07 0.22 3.44
N LEU A 259 13.83 0.52 3.85
CA LEU A 259 12.98 -0.44 4.54
C LEU A 259 12.71 -1.64 3.63
N LEU A 260 12.32 -1.41 2.38
CA LEU A 260 12.12 -2.46 1.38
C LEU A 260 13.37 -3.34 1.17
N GLN A 261 14.56 -2.75 1.13
CA GLN A 261 15.82 -3.46 0.96
C GLN A 261 16.25 -4.25 2.20
N SER A 262 15.83 -3.81 3.39
CA SER A 262 16.14 -4.49 4.67
C SER A 262 15.31 -5.75 4.92
N VAL A 263 14.23 -5.95 4.16
CA VAL A 263 13.36 -7.13 4.29
C VAL A 263 14.04 -8.34 3.64
N GLU A 264 14.51 -9.28 4.46
CA GLU A 264 14.96 -10.59 4.00
C GLU A 264 13.76 -11.48 3.64
N SER A 265 13.88 -12.23 2.56
CA SER A 265 12.83 -13.19 2.16
C SER A 265 13.03 -14.52 2.88
N GLU A 266 12.06 -14.92 3.70
CA GLU A 266 12.04 -16.23 4.35
C GLU A 266 11.62 -17.35 3.36
N PRO A 267 12.09 -18.59 3.54
CA PRO A 267 11.70 -19.71 2.69
C PRO A 267 10.23 -20.09 2.92
N THR A 268 9.51 -20.43 1.84
CA THR A 268 8.09 -20.80 1.94
C THR A 268 7.88 -22.10 2.71
N PRO A 269 6.66 -22.37 3.23
CA PRO A 269 6.37 -23.61 3.95
C PRO A 269 6.72 -24.89 3.16
N LEU A 270 6.47 -24.93 1.84
CA LEU A 270 6.85 -26.07 0.99
C LEU A 270 8.35 -26.16 0.85
N GLN A 271 9.06 -25.04 0.70
CA GLN A 271 10.53 -25.06 0.65
C GLN A 271 11.11 -25.59 1.95
N GLN A 272 10.58 -25.19 3.11
CA GLN A 272 10.98 -25.72 4.41
C GLN A 272 10.70 -27.22 4.51
N ARG A 273 9.49 -27.67 4.14
CA ARG A 273 9.10 -29.09 4.14
C ARG A 273 9.91 -29.93 3.15
N MET A 274 10.25 -29.37 1.99
CA MET A 274 11.13 -30.01 1.01
C MET A 274 12.56 -30.14 1.53
N GLY A 275 13.07 -29.13 2.24
CA GLY A 275 14.34 -29.23 2.94
C GLY A 275 14.33 -30.35 3.99
N GLN A 276 13.26 -30.43 4.79
CA GLN A 276 13.07 -31.51 5.78
C GLN A 276 12.98 -32.88 5.12
N LEU A 277 12.19 -33.03 4.05
CA LEU A 277 12.10 -34.26 3.27
C LEU A 277 13.47 -34.66 2.71
N GLY A 278 14.21 -33.71 2.13
CA GLY A 278 15.57 -33.92 1.64
C GLY A 278 16.49 -34.43 2.73
N ASN A 279 16.45 -33.84 3.92
CA ASN A 279 17.25 -34.30 5.07
C ASN A 279 16.87 -35.72 5.51
N VAL A 280 15.58 -36.06 5.52
CA VAL A 280 15.09 -37.41 5.85
C VAL A 280 15.55 -38.44 4.80
N LEU A 281 15.43 -38.13 3.52
CA LEU A 281 15.86 -39.01 2.43
C LEU A 281 17.38 -39.23 2.44
N VAL A 282 18.15 -38.15 2.58
CA VAL A 282 19.62 -38.23 2.66
C VAL A 282 20.05 -39.02 3.88
N SER A 283 19.55 -38.69 5.08
CA SER A 283 19.91 -39.43 6.30
C SER A 283 19.46 -40.90 6.25
N GLY A 284 18.25 -41.18 5.76
CA GLY A 284 17.74 -42.54 5.57
C GLY A 284 18.58 -43.35 4.57
N SER A 285 18.98 -42.75 3.45
CA SER A 285 19.85 -43.39 2.46
C SER A 285 21.23 -43.72 3.04
N LEU A 286 21.83 -42.81 3.83
CA LEU A 286 23.13 -43.05 4.48
C LEU A 286 23.05 -44.16 5.54
N VAL A 287 21.96 -44.22 6.32
CA VAL A 287 21.72 -45.31 7.27
C VAL A 287 21.58 -46.64 6.54
N LEU A 288 20.83 -46.67 5.43
CA LEU A 288 20.66 -47.88 4.63
C LEU A 288 21.99 -48.36 4.04
N VAL A 289 22.80 -47.45 3.48
CA VAL A 289 24.16 -47.74 2.99
C VAL A 289 25.01 -48.35 4.12
N ALA A 290 25.00 -47.74 5.30
CA ALA A 290 25.74 -48.25 6.46
C ALA A 290 25.27 -49.65 6.89
N LEU A 291 23.96 -49.94 6.83
CA LEU A 291 23.40 -51.25 7.16
C LEU A 291 23.76 -52.30 6.12
N VAL A 292 23.67 -51.98 4.83
CA VAL A 292 24.00 -52.91 3.73
C VAL A 292 25.49 -53.25 3.74
N VAL A 293 26.35 -52.23 3.82
CA VAL A 293 27.80 -52.41 3.89
C VAL A 293 28.17 -53.12 5.19
N GLY A 294 27.70 -52.64 6.35
CA GLY A 294 28.02 -53.24 7.65
C GLY A 294 27.53 -54.68 7.78
N GLY A 295 26.29 -54.96 7.41
CA GLY A 295 25.70 -56.30 7.44
C GLY A 295 26.38 -57.26 6.45
N GLY A 296 26.65 -56.80 5.23
CA GLY A 296 27.33 -57.60 4.21
C GLY A 296 28.79 -57.92 4.58
N LEU A 297 29.51 -56.99 5.20
CA LEU A 297 30.86 -57.24 5.73
C LEU A 297 30.86 -58.23 6.89
N ILE A 298 29.91 -58.11 7.83
CA ILE A 298 29.78 -59.05 8.95
C ILE A 298 29.47 -60.46 8.43
N HIS A 299 28.51 -60.58 7.51
CA HIS A 299 28.15 -61.87 6.91
C HIS A 299 29.34 -62.52 6.21
N THR A 300 30.05 -61.75 5.39
CA THR A 300 31.22 -62.22 4.63
C THR A 300 32.38 -62.57 5.56
N GLY A 301 32.66 -61.73 6.57
CA GLY A 301 33.71 -61.97 7.56
C GLY A 301 33.49 -63.24 8.37
N ILE A 302 32.23 -63.56 8.72
CA ILE A 302 31.86 -64.80 9.41
C ILE A 302 32.06 -66.02 8.49
N GLN A 303 31.70 -65.94 7.20
CA GLN A 303 31.83 -67.08 6.28
C GLN A 303 33.27 -67.34 5.82
N THR A 304 34.08 -66.31 5.66
CA THR A 304 35.43 -66.40 5.06
C THR A 304 36.55 -66.39 6.09
N GLY A 305 36.23 -66.33 7.39
CA GLY A 305 37.23 -66.31 8.47
C GLY A 305 38.09 -65.04 8.48
N TRP A 306 37.52 -63.90 8.09
CA TRP A 306 38.17 -62.59 8.08
C TRP A 306 39.41 -62.46 7.18
N GLN A 307 39.41 -63.08 6.00
CA GLN A 307 40.47 -62.86 5.01
C GLN A 307 40.40 -61.46 4.38
N THR A 308 41.50 -60.70 4.49
CA THR A 308 41.55 -59.26 4.13
C THR A 308 41.23 -58.97 2.67
N ASN A 309 41.73 -59.78 1.73
CA ASN A 309 41.55 -59.53 0.29
C ASN A 309 40.10 -59.75 -0.16
N GLN A 310 39.40 -60.74 0.41
CA GLN A 310 37.99 -60.99 0.08
C GLN A 310 37.07 -59.95 0.72
N ILE A 311 37.33 -59.57 1.97
CA ILE A 311 36.58 -58.49 2.63
C ILE A 311 36.68 -57.17 1.84
N PHE A 312 37.87 -56.84 1.33
CA PHE A 312 38.05 -55.62 0.55
C PHE A 312 37.27 -55.64 -0.77
N ASN A 313 37.28 -56.76 -1.51
CA ASN A 313 36.51 -56.86 -2.76
C ASN A 313 35.01 -56.78 -2.50
N THR A 314 34.51 -57.48 -1.49
CA THR A 314 33.09 -57.42 -1.11
C THR A 314 32.69 -56.04 -0.58
N PHE A 315 33.59 -55.33 0.11
CA PHE A 315 33.38 -53.95 0.52
C PHE A 315 33.13 -53.02 -0.67
N VAL A 316 33.95 -53.13 -1.72
CA VAL A 316 33.83 -52.33 -2.94
C VAL A 316 32.51 -52.65 -3.65
N GLU A 317 32.16 -53.93 -3.83
CA GLU A 317 30.89 -54.35 -4.43
C GLU A 317 29.67 -53.86 -3.63
N LEU A 318 29.70 -53.99 -2.31
CA LEU A 318 28.61 -53.53 -1.44
C LEU A 318 28.45 -52.01 -1.46
N ILE A 319 29.55 -51.26 -1.55
CA ILE A 319 29.48 -49.81 -1.71
C ILE A 319 28.87 -49.46 -3.07
N GLU A 320 29.25 -50.12 -4.16
CA GLU A 320 28.70 -49.84 -5.50
C GLU A 320 27.17 -50.05 -5.55
N VAL A 321 26.71 -51.19 -5.00
CA VAL A 321 25.28 -51.46 -4.85
C VAL A 321 24.59 -50.40 -3.98
N SER A 322 25.21 -50.04 -2.86
CA SER A 322 24.65 -49.05 -1.92
C SER A 322 24.60 -47.64 -2.52
N LEU A 323 25.58 -47.26 -3.35
CA LEU A 323 25.61 -45.99 -4.08
C LEU A 323 24.50 -45.94 -5.13
N SER A 324 24.28 -47.02 -5.88
CA SER A 324 23.15 -47.10 -6.83
C SER A 324 21.79 -46.98 -6.12
N MET A 325 21.65 -47.59 -4.94
CA MET A 325 20.46 -47.43 -4.12
C MET A 325 20.27 -46.00 -3.61
N ALA A 326 21.36 -45.34 -3.19
CA ALA A 326 21.29 -43.95 -2.72
C ALA A 326 20.84 -42.98 -3.84
N VAL A 327 21.32 -43.18 -5.07
CA VAL A 327 20.87 -42.42 -6.25
C VAL A 327 19.39 -42.67 -6.52
N ALA A 328 18.92 -43.92 -6.46
CA ALA A 328 17.51 -44.26 -6.72
C ALA A 328 16.50 -43.67 -5.72
N VAL A 329 16.96 -43.19 -4.55
CA VAL A 329 16.11 -42.57 -3.52
C VAL A 329 15.86 -41.08 -3.77
N VAL A 330 16.68 -40.42 -4.59
CA VAL A 330 16.55 -38.99 -4.87
C VAL A 330 15.37 -38.77 -5.82
N PRO A 331 14.37 -37.94 -5.48
CA PRO A 331 13.21 -37.71 -6.34
C PRO A 331 13.48 -36.53 -7.28
N GLU A 332 14.25 -36.75 -8.36
CA GLU A 332 14.66 -35.65 -9.25
C GLU A 332 13.49 -34.99 -10.01
N GLY A 333 12.38 -35.71 -10.18
CA GLY A 333 11.17 -35.19 -10.82
C GLY A 333 10.32 -34.27 -9.94
N LEU A 334 10.55 -34.25 -8.63
CA LEU A 334 9.68 -33.56 -7.67
C LEU A 334 9.62 -32.03 -7.88
N PRO A 335 10.73 -31.31 -8.10
CA PRO A 335 10.68 -29.87 -8.38
C PRO A 335 9.88 -29.53 -9.64
N ALA A 336 9.96 -30.37 -10.68
CA ALA A 336 9.21 -30.19 -11.91
C ALA A 336 7.71 -30.38 -11.70
N VAL A 337 7.30 -31.44 -10.99
CA VAL A 337 5.89 -31.71 -10.66
C VAL A 337 5.30 -30.59 -9.82
N ILE A 338 6.04 -30.09 -8.82
CA ILE A 338 5.63 -28.95 -8.00
C ILE A 338 5.43 -27.71 -8.88
N THR A 339 6.41 -27.37 -9.72
CA THR A 339 6.36 -26.19 -10.59
C THR A 339 5.15 -26.24 -11.53
N VAL A 340 4.87 -27.39 -12.14
CA VAL A 340 3.71 -27.57 -13.02
C VAL A 340 2.39 -27.45 -12.24
N THR A 341 2.33 -28.02 -11.04
CA THR A 341 1.12 -27.95 -10.19
C THR A 341 0.84 -26.52 -9.75
N LEU A 342 1.86 -25.77 -9.29
CA LEU A 342 1.75 -24.36 -8.93
C LEU A 342 1.39 -23.48 -10.14
N ALA A 343 1.91 -23.78 -11.32
CA ALA A 343 1.56 -23.07 -12.55
C ALA A 343 0.09 -23.29 -12.95
N LEU A 344 -0.43 -24.50 -12.82
CA LEU A 344 -1.85 -24.80 -13.03
C LEU A 344 -2.74 -24.09 -12.00
N GLY A 345 -2.33 -24.07 -10.73
CA GLY A 345 -3.00 -23.30 -9.67
C GLY A 345 -3.05 -21.80 -9.99
N THR A 346 -1.90 -21.23 -10.38
CA THR A 346 -1.77 -19.84 -10.83
C THR A 346 -2.74 -19.54 -11.98
N GLN A 347 -2.85 -20.45 -12.96
CA GLN A 347 -3.76 -20.26 -14.09
C GLN A 347 -5.24 -20.23 -13.66
N ARG A 348 -5.63 -21.01 -12.64
CA ARG A 348 -6.98 -20.98 -12.07
C ARG A 348 -7.23 -19.69 -11.28
N MET A 349 -6.26 -19.26 -10.48
CA MET A 349 -6.33 -18.00 -9.72
C MET A 349 -6.48 -16.78 -10.62
N VAL A 350 -5.74 -16.72 -11.75
CA VAL A 350 -5.85 -15.62 -12.73
C VAL A 350 -7.26 -15.53 -13.31
N ARG A 351 -7.93 -16.67 -13.56
CA ARG A 351 -9.34 -16.68 -14.02
C ARG A 351 -10.32 -16.15 -12.97
N ARG A 352 -9.92 -16.14 -11.70
CA ARG A 352 -10.63 -15.51 -10.58
C ARG A 352 -10.05 -14.14 -10.22
N HIS A 353 -9.37 -13.46 -11.15
CA HIS A 353 -8.82 -12.11 -10.98
C HIS A 353 -7.62 -11.99 -10.03
N ALA A 354 -7.02 -13.10 -9.58
CA ALA A 354 -5.81 -13.12 -8.77
C ALA A 354 -4.57 -13.43 -9.63
N LEU A 355 -3.76 -12.41 -9.94
CA LEU A 355 -2.52 -12.56 -10.71
C LEU A 355 -1.34 -12.85 -9.77
N ILE A 356 -0.81 -14.06 -9.82
CA ILE A 356 0.37 -14.46 -9.04
C ILE A 356 1.65 -14.07 -9.77
N ARG A 357 2.50 -13.26 -9.12
CA ARG A 357 3.81 -12.83 -9.65
C ARG A 357 4.91 -13.81 -9.29
N LYS A 358 4.82 -14.47 -8.14
CA LYS A 358 5.80 -15.47 -7.67
C LYS A 358 5.12 -16.81 -7.43
N LEU A 359 5.48 -17.85 -8.18
CA LEU A 359 4.85 -19.17 -8.09
C LEU A 359 4.80 -19.77 -6.66
N PRO A 360 5.84 -19.64 -5.80
CA PRO A 360 5.78 -20.14 -4.42
C PRO A 360 4.70 -19.47 -3.56
N ALA A 361 4.18 -18.31 -3.96
CA ALA A 361 3.13 -17.60 -3.26
C ALA A 361 1.79 -18.36 -3.29
N VAL A 362 1.53 -19.17 -4.32
CA VAL A 362 0.30 -19.99 -4.42
C VAL A 362 0.11 -20.85 -3.16
N GLU A 363 1.18 -21.47 -2.68
CA GLU A 363 1.15 -22.37 -1.51
C GLU A 363 1.08 -21.60 -0.19
N THR A 364 1.83 -20.50 -0.10
CA THR A 364 1.84 -19.68 1.12
C THR A 364 0.46 -19.05 1.35
N LEU A 365 -0.29 -18.76 0.28
CA LEU A 365 -1.66 -18.26 0.33
C LEU A 365 -2.62 -19.22 1.04
N GLY A 366 -2.50 -20.54 0.82
CA GLY A 366 -3.28 -21.57 1.52
C GLY A 366 -2.89 -21.77 2.98
N SER A 367 -1.71 -21.27 3.38
CA SER A 367 -1.23 -21.31 4.76
C SER A 367 -1.55 -20.04 5.55
N VAL A 368 -2.18 -19.03 4.93
CA VAL A 368 -2.49 -17.74 5.55
C VAL A 368 -3.39 -17.94 6.78
N THR A 369 -2.97 -17.34 7.90
CA THR A 369 -3.73 -17.38 9.17
C THR A 369 -4.28 -16.00 9.55
N THR A 370 -3.70 -14.93 9.01
CA THR A 370 -4.11 -13.55 9.28
C THR A 370 -4.06 -12.74 7.99
N ILE A 371 -5.14 -12.02 7.67
CA ILE A 371 -5.19 -11.09 6.54
C ILE A 371 -5.25 -9.68 7.09
N CYS A 372 -4.18 -8.93 6.89
CA CYS A 372 -4.09 -7.50 7.14
C CYS A 372 -4.53 -6.75 5.87
N SER A 373 -5.67 -6.07 5.92
CA SER A 373 -6.20 -5.33 4.78
C SER A 373 -6.12 -3.84 5.01
N ASP A 374 -5.69 -3.09 4.00
CA ASP A 374 -6.01 -1.67 3.92
C ASP A 374 -7.53 -1.48 3.73
N LYS A 375 -8.05 -0.35 4.20
CA LYS A 375 -9.47 0.00 4.12
C LYS A 375 -9.81 0.56 2.74
N THR A 376 -9.19 1.67 2.37
CA THR A 376 -9.55 2.43 1.16
C THR A 376 -9.21 1.61 -0.09
N GLY A 377 -10.13 1.52 -1.05
CA GLY A 377 -9.93 0.81 -2.32
C GLY A 377 -9.99 -0.72 -2.24
N THR A 378 -9.64 -1.33 -1.10
CA THR A 378 -9.71 -2.79 -0.90
C THR A 378 -11.02 -3.23 -0.24
N LEU A 379 -11.31 -2.76 0.98
CA LEU A 379 -12.55 -3.09 1.70
C LEU A 379 -13.72 -2.20 1.28
N THR A 380 -13.40 -0.98 0.85
CA THR A 380 -14.36 0.00 0.34
C THR A 380 -14.22 0.19 -1.16
N GLN A 381 -15.26 0.73 -1.78
CA GLN A 381 -15.28 1.02 -3.20
C GLN A 381 -14.51 2.31 -3.56
N ASN A 382 -14.00 3.05 -2.56
CA ASN A 382 -13.54 4.43 -2.70
C ASN A 382 -14.62 5.31 -3.37
N LYS A 383 -15.88 5.07 -2.98
CA LYS A 383 -17.08 5.76 -3.49
C LYS A 383 -17.84 6.31 -2.30
N MET A 384 -17.88 7.63 -2.20
CA MET A 384 -18.67 8.30 -1.17
C MET A 384 -20.16 8.15 -1.47
N VAL A 385 -20.92 7.70 -0.47
CA VAL A 385 -22.37 7.52 -0.54
C VAL A 385 -23.00 8.21 0.65
N VAL A 386 -23.98 9.07 0.38
CA VAL A 386 -24.76 9.74 1.43
C VAL A 386 -25.66 8.73 2.14
N GLN A 387 -25.56 8.69 3.47
CA GLN A 387 -26.34 7.80 4.33
C GLN A 387 -27.40 8.57 5.11
N LYS A 388 -27.07 9.81 5.51
CA LYS A 388 -27.92 10.61 6.37
C LYS A 388 -27.95 12.06 5.93
N VAL A 389 -29.10 12.68 6.09
CA VAL A 389 -29.30 14.13 5.96
C VAL A 389 -30.01 14.60 7.22
N ALA A 390 -29.55 15.69 7.80
CA ALA A 390 -30.18 16.29 8.96
C ALA A 390 -30.49 17.76 8.69
N THR A 391 -31.76 18.11 8.79
CA THR A 391 -32.18 19.51 8.91
C THR A 391 -32.23 19.86 10.40
N THR A 392 -32.52 21.11 10.73
CA THR A 392 -32.57 21.54 12.14
C THR A 392 -33.61 20.76 12.95
N ASP A 393 -34.71 20.34 12.31
CA ASP A 393 -35.83 19.70 13.01
C ASP A 393 -35.85 18.18 12.85
N LYS A 394 -35.30 17.64 11.76
CA LYS A 394 -35.53 16.25 11.34
C LYS A 394 -34.27 15.60 10.79
N THR A 395 -34.15 14.30 11.02
CA THR A 395 -33.08 13.47 10.44
C THR A 395 -33.67 12.44 9.50
N PHE A 396 -33.06 12.31 8.33
CA PHE A 396 -33.45 11.44 7.24
C PHE A 396 -32.35 10.43 6.96
N ARG A 397 -32.74 9.16 6.84
CA ARG A 397 -31.92 8.09 6.27
C ARG A 397 -32.13 8.08 4.76
N VAL A 398 -31.03 7.97 4.02
CA VAL A 398 -31.01 7.94 2.55
C VAL A 398 -30.64 6.55 2.08
N THR A 399 -31.37 6.02 1.10
CA THR A 399 -31.05 4.72 0.47
C THR A 399 -30.49 4.90 -0.95
N GLY A 400 -30.05 3.80 -1.56
CA GLY A 400 -29.49 3.77 -2.91
C GLY A 400 -28.00 3.40 -2.90
N GLU A 401 -27.50 2.93 -4.05
CA GLU A 401 -26.16 2.36 -4.17
C GLU A 401 -25.26 3.23 -5.05
N GLY A 402 -24.03 3.46 -4.58
CA GLY A 402 -23.02 4.22 -5.31
C GLY A 402 -23.50 5.60 -5.78
N TYR A 403 -23.19 5.93 -7.04
CA TYR A 403 -23.54 7.21 -7.67
C TYR A 403 -24.85 7.17 -8.46
N ILE A 404 -25.65 6.11 -8.34
CA ILE A 404 -26.94 6.02 -9.01
C ILE A 404 -27.88 7.05 -8.36
N PRO A 405 -28.45 8.01 -9.11
CA PRO A 405 -29.36 9.03 -8.57
C PRO A 405 -30.78 8.46 -8.35
N GLN A 406 -30.87 7.26 -7.79
CA GLN A 406 -32.11 6.56 -7.46
C GLN A 406 -32.02 6.04 -6.02
N GLY A 407 -33.08 6.25 -5.25
CA GLY A 407 -33.11 5.97 -3.82
C GLY A 407 -34.32 6.63 -3.17
N GLY A 408 -34.42 6.51 -1.85
CA GLY A 408 -35.51 7.10 -1.06
C GLY A 408 -35.00 7.79 0.20
N PHE A 409 -35.85 8.65 0.74
CA PHE A 409 -35.64 9.36 2.00
C PHE A 409 -36.64 8.82 3.05
N TYR A 410 -36.14 8.55 4.25
CA TYR A 410 -36.93 7.97 5.34
C TYR A 410 -36.66 8.72 6.64
N LEU A 411 -37.69 9.06 7.42
CA LEU A 411 -37.49 9.65 8.75
C LEU A 411 -36.82 8.65 9.69
N GLU A 412 -35.75 9.05 10.38
CA GLU A 412 -35.03 8.16 11.30
C GLU A 412 -35.90 7.74 12.51
N SER A 413 -36.95 8.50 12.83
CA SER A 413 -37.92 8.15 13.88
C SER A 413 -38.90 7.05 13.49
N GLN A 414 -38.98 6.66 12.21
CA GLN A 414 -39.87 5.59 11.76
C GLN A 414 -39.14 4.23 11.78
N PRO A 415 -39.76 3.16 12.29
CA PRO A 415 -39.15 1.83 12.29
C PRO A 415 -38.90 1.32 10.86
N GLU A 416 -37.81 0.58 10.68
CA GLU A 416 -37.44 -0.07 9.41
C GLU A 416 -38.46 -1.14 9.01
N ALA A 417 -39.57 -0.73 8.40
CA ALA A 417 -40.43 -1.64 7.65
C ALA A 417 -39.96 -1.65 6.18
N ALA A 418 -39.72 -2.83 5.63
CA ALA A 418 -39.18 -3.03 4.27
C ALA A 418 -40.02 -2.40 3.14
N ASN A 419 -41.26 -1.96 3.43
CA ASN A 419 -42.22 -1.41 2.48
C ASN A 419 -42.72 0.00 2.82
N SER A 420 -42.05 0.74 3.72
CA SER A 420 -42.41 2.15 3.93
C SER A 420 -42.17 2.95 2.64
N PRO A 421 -43.11 3.80 2.18
CA PRO A 421 -42.86 4.69 1.06
C PRO A 421 -41.81 5.74 1.42
N SER A 422 -41.01 6.16 0.43
CA SER A 422 -40.13 7.32 0.58
C SER A 422 -40.98 8.55 0.90
N ILE A 423 -40.47 9.46 1.74
CA ILE A 423 -41.15 10.73 2.01
C ILE A 423 -41.32 11.54 0.73
N ALA A 424 -42.44 12.26 0.63
CA ALA A 424 -42.65 13.25 -0.42
C ALA A 424 -41.87 14.52 -0.04
N LEU A 425 -40.94 14.94 -0.90
CA LEU A 425 -40.06 16.09 -0.62
C LEU A 425 -40.82 17.41 -0.51
N ASP A 426 -42.00 17.50 -1.14
CA ASP A 426 -42.87 18.68 -1.10
C ASP A 426 -43.38 19.00 0.31
N GLU A 427 -43.35 18.03 1.23
CA GLU A 427 -43.72 18.22 2.63
C GLU A 427 -42.56 18.77 3.49
N TYR A 428 -41.36 18.89 2.92
CA TYR A 428 -40.13 19.28 3.64
C TYR A 428 -39.32 20.33 2.84
N PRO A 429 -39.78 21.60 2.79
CA PRO A 429 -39.10 22.67 2.06
C PRO A 429 -37.63 22.87 2.49
N GLU A 430 -37.33 22.66 3.78
CA GLU A 430 -35.99 22.73 4.34
C GLU A 430 -35.03 21.71 3.69
N LEU A 431 -35.54 20.52 3.33
CA LEU A 431 -34.77 19.48 2.67
C LEU A 431 -34.55 19.83 1.20
N GLN A 432 -35.56 20.36 0.51
CA GLN A 432 -35.42 20.81 -0.88
C GLN A 432 -34.36 21.92 -1.04
N MET A 433 -34.32 22.87 -0.11
CA MET A 433 -33.30 23.94 -0.12
C MET A 433 -31.90 23.37 0.11
N LEU A 434 -31.76 22.41 1.04
CA LEU A 434 -30.49 21.71 1.27
C LEU A 434 -30.04 20.91 0.04
N LEU A 435 -30.95 20.21 -0.65
CA LEU A 435 -30.64 19.51 -1.90
C LEU A 435 -30.23 20.48 -3.02
N SER A 436 -30.84 21.67 -3.08
CA SER A 436 -30.45 22.73 -4.00
C SER A 436 -29.03 23.22 -3.71
N ALA A 437 -28.68 23.40 -2.44
CA ALA A 437 -27.33 23.77 -2.01
C ALA A 437 -26.29 22.69 -2.41
N CYS A 438 -26.66 21.41 -2.32
CA CYS A 438 -25.82 20.27 -2.72
C CYS A 438 -25.45 20.29 -4.21
N VAL A 439 -26.32 20.87 -5.05
CA VAL A 439 -26.15 20.95 -6.51
C VAL A 439 -25.43 22.23 -6.94
N LEU A 440 -25.87 23.37 -6.42
CA LEU A 440 -25.43 24.69 -6.89
C LEU A 440 -24.02 25.03 -6.38
N CYS A 441 -23.69 24.60 -5.16
CA CYS A 441 -22.34 24.73 -4.59
C CYS A 441 -21.57 23.41 -4.80
N ASN A 442 -21.30 23.06 -6.06
CA ASN A 442 -20.71 21.77 -6.43
C ASN A 442 -20.00 21.86 -7.80
N ASP A 443 -18.79 21.34 -7.92
CA ASP A 443 -18.00 21.37 -9.16
C ASP A 443 -17.97 20.02 -9.87
N ALA A 444 -18.43 18.96 -9.22
CA ALA A 444 -18.54 17.65 -9.84
C ALA A 444 -19.60 17.60 -10.94
N VAL A 445 -19.46 16.61 -11.80
CA VAL A 445 -20.40 16.25 -12.85
C VAL A 445 -20.72 14.76 -12.72
N LEU A 446 -22.02 14.44 -12.74
CA LEU A 446 -22.51 13.08 -12.71
C LEU A 446 -22.83 12.62 -14.14
N GLN A 447 -22.14 11.59 -14.63
CA GLN A 447 -22.27 11.09 -16.00
C GLN A 447 -22.89 9.70 -16.01
N CYS A 448 -23.72 9.44 -17.01
CA CYS A 448 -24.30 8.13 -17.27
C CYS A 448 -23.72 7.61 -18.59
N GLU A 449 -22.85 6.60 -18.52
CA GLU A 449 -22.39 5.89 -19.71
C GLU A 449 -23.45 4.89 -20.15
N ALA A 450 -23.87 4.97 -21.41
CA ALA A 450 -24.74 3.98 -22.03
C ALA A 450 -23.97 2.66 -22.15
N GLN A 451 -24.40 1.64 -21.40
CA GLN A 451 -23.82 0.31 -21.53
C GLN A 451 -24.25 -0.32 -22.87
N ASN A 452 -23.28 -0.74 -23.68
CA ASN A 452 -23.49 -1.52 -24.91
C ASN A 452 -23.63 -3.03 -24.63
N THR A 453 -23.91 -3.44 -23.39
CA THR A 453 -23.98 -4.85 -22.99
C THR A 453 -25.44 -5.34 -23.02
N PRO A 454 -25.81 -6.32 -23.85
CA PRO A 454 -27.19 -6.81 -23.90
C PRO A 454 -27.56 -7.52 -22.59
N GLY A 455 -28.59 -7.03 -21.89
CA GLY A 455 -29.24 -7.76 -20.78
C GLY A 455 -29.14 -7.15 -19.38
N GLN A 456 -28.45 -6.02 -19.19
CA GLN A 456 -28.49 -5.26 -17.92
C GLN A 456 -29.20 -3.91 -18.14
N SER A 457 -30.31 -3.70 -17.44
CA SER A 457 -31.03 -2.44 -17.42
C SER A 457 -30.42 -1.52 -16.36
N GLY A 458 -29.51 -0.64 -16.76
CA GLY A 458 -28.93 0.40 -15.90
C GLY A 458 -27.64 0.96 -16.50
N GLY A 459 -27.59 2.27 -16.77
CA GLY A 459 -26.35 2.93 -17.22
C GLY A 459 -25.30 2.92 -16.11
N ASN A 460 -24.01 2.85 -16.47
CA ASN A 460 -22.94 2.95 -15.50
C ASN A 460 -22.78 4.42 -15.09
N TRP A 461 -23.05 4.75 -13.83
CA TRP A 461 -22.93 6.11 -13.33
C TRP A 461 -21.51 6.36 -12.81
N THR A 462 -20.84 7.34 -13.42
CA THR A 462 -19.49 7.77 -13.05
C THR A 462 -19.51 9.25 -12.69
N ILE A 463 -18.52 9.67 -11.90
CA ILE A 463 -18.37 11.08 -11.51
C ILE A 463 -17.09 11.63 -12.12
N LEU A 464 -17.13 12.88 -12.53
CA LEU A 464 -15.95 13.70 -12.80
C LEU A 464 -15.87 14.78 -11.72
N GLY A 465 -14.79 14.79 -10.95
CA GLY A 465 -14.64 15.67 -9.78
C GLY A 465 -14.39 14.87 -8.50
N ASP A 466 -14.49 15.54 -7.36
CA ASP A 466 -14.27 14.91 -6.05
C ASP A 466 -15.42 13.93 -5.68
N PRO A 467 -15.09 12.74 -5.14
CA PRO A 467 -16.07 11.78 -4.62
C PRO A 467 -17.10 12.36 -3.66
N THR A 468 -16.70 13.28 -2.77
CA THR A 468 -17.60 13.92 -1.78
C THR A 468 -18.65 14.75 -2.50
N GLU A 469 -18.24 15.57 -3.46
CA GLU A 469 -19.13 16.36 -4.31
C GLU A 469 -20.02 15.50 -5.21
N GLY A 470 -19.48 14.46 -5.83
CA GLY A 470 -20.25 13.53 -6.65
C GLY A 470 -21.36 12.82 -5.85
N ALA A 471 -21.11 12.50 -4.58
CA ALA A 471 -22.11 11.92 -3.68
C ALA A 471 -23.28 12.89 -3.41
N LEU A 472 -23.01 14.19 -3.33
CA LEU A 472 -24.04 15.24 -3.15
C LEU A 472 -24.94 15.37 -4.39
N LEU A 473 -24.39 15.20 -5.59
CA LEU A 473 -25.19 15.19 -6.82
C LEU A 473 -26.07 13.95 -6.92
N SER A 474 -25.54 12.78 -6.55
CA SER A 474 -26.34 11.55 -6.43
C SER A 474 -27.47 11.73 -5.42
N LEU A 475 -27.19 12.31 -4.25
CA LEU A 475 -28.20 12.64 -3.24
C LEU A 475 -29.30 13.56 -3.79
N ALA A 476 -28.92 14.64 -4.45
CA ALA A 476 -29.88 15.59 -5.04
C ALA A 476 -30.74 14.92 -6.12
N GLY A 477 -30.13 14.10 -6.97
CA GLY A 477 -30.82 13.33 -8.00
C GLY A 477 -31.84 12.33 -7.42
N LYS A 478 -31.53 11.69 -6.29
CA LYS A 478 -32.50 10.86 -5.54
C LYS A 478 -33.72 11.65 -5.09
N GLY A 479 -33.55 12.95 -4.86
CA GLY A 479 -34.64 13.86 -4.55
C GLY A 479 -35.27 14.57 -5.74
N GLY A 480 -34.95 14.13 -6.97
CA GLY A 480 -35.50 14.71 -8.20
C GLY A 480 -34.86 16.04 -8.61
N VAL A 481 -33.79 16.49 -7.93
CA VAL A 481 -33.08 17.72 -8.27
C VAL A 481 -31.91 17.40 -9.20
N GLN A 482 -32.01 17.83 -10.46
CA GLN A 482 -30.98 17.60 -11.48
C GLN A 482 -30.08 18.83 -11.66
N LYS A 483 -28.78 18.62 -11.78
CA LYS A 483 -27.78 19.70 -11.92
C LYS A 483 -28.02 20.54 -13.16
N GLU A 484 -28.29 19.89 -14.29
CA GLU A 484 -28.48 20.56 -15.58
C GLU A 484 -29.70 21.50 -15.56
N ALA A 485 -30.78 21.09 -14.89
CA ALA A 485 -31.98 21.90 -14.73
C ALA A 485 -31.74 23.10 -13.80
N MET A 486 -31.00 22.88 -12.71
CA MET A 486 -30.67 23.92 -11.74
C MET A 486 -29.69 24.95 -12.32
N ASP A 487 -28.63 24.52 -13.00
CA ASP A 487 -27.65 25.41 -13.62
C ASP A 487 -28.27 26.28 -14.73
N ALA A 488 -29.29 25.76 -15.44
CA ALA A 488 -30.04 26.51 -16.44
C ALA A 488 -30.96 27.59 -15.82
N GLY A 489 -31.58 27.30 -14.67
CA GLY A 489 -32.49 28.23 -13.98
C GLY A 489 -31.78 29.22 -13.04
N LEU A 490 -30.65 28.81 -12.46
CA LEU A 490 -29.87 29.52 -11.46
C LEU A 490 -28.38 29.51 -11.85
N PRO A 491 -27.99 30.17 -12.95
CA PRO A 491 -26.59 30.20 -13.39
C PRO A 491 -25.67 30.77 -12.31
N ARG A 492 -24.54 30.10 -12.08
CA ARG A 492 -23.46 30.57 -11.20
C ARG A 492 -22.80 31.83 -11.79
N VAL A 493 -22.68 32.88 -11.01
CA VAL A 493 -22.12 34.18 -11.42
C VAL A 493 -20.79 34.53 -10.73
N ALA A 494 -20.53 33.96 -9.55
CA ALA A 494 -19.30 34.14 -8.79
C ALA A 494 -19.12 32.97 -7.81
N GLU A 495 -17.91 32.78 -7.30
CA GLU A 495 -17.60 31.76 -6.32
C GLU A 495 -16.44 32.16 -5.42
N ILE A 496 -16.38 31.52 -4.26
CA ILE A 496 -15.21 31.46 -3.41
C ILE A 496 -14.84 29.97 -3.36
N PRO A 497 -13.72 29.55 -3.97
CA PRO A 497 -13.36 28.14 -4.08
C PRO A 497 -13.01 27.55 -2.73
N PHE A 498 -13.00 26.23 -2.60
CA PHE A 498 -12.57 25.58 -1.35
C PHE A 498 -11.10 25.88 -1.03
N SER A 499 -10.78 26.11 0.25
CA SER A 499 -9.39 26.12 0.74
C SER A 499 -9.28 25.40 2.08
N SER A 500 -8.14 24.75 2.35
CA SER A 500 -7.91 24.02 3.61
C SER A 500 -7.85 24.93 4.84
N GLU A 501 -7.54 26.21 4.65
CA GLU A 501 -7.54 27.22 5.71
C GLU A 501 -8.97 27.57 6.14
N ARG A 502 -9.86 27.79 5.17
CA ARG A 502 -11.25 28.19 5.42
C ARG A 502 -12.23 27.03 5.59
N LYS A 503 -11.86 25.85 5.08
CA LYS A 503 -12.60 24.57 5.08
C LYS A 503 -14.06 24.67 4.64
N ARG A 504 -14.33 25.55 3.68
CA ARG A 504 -15.66 25.75 3.09
C ARG A 504 -15.53 26.19 1.64
N MET A 505 -16.61 26.09 0.88
CA MET A 505 -16.79 26.49 -0.51
C MET A 505 -18.09 27.31 -0.59
N SER A 506 -18.11 28.38 -1.40
CA SER A 506 -19.34 29.16 -1.63
C SER A 506 -19.54 29.44 -3.11
N ALA A 507 -20.76 29.26 -3.60
CA ALA A 507 -21.16 29.54 -4.96
C ALA A 507 -22.33 30.54 -4.95
N ILE A 508 -22.23 31.59 -5.78
CA ILE A 508 -23.26 32.60 -5.92
C ILE A 508 -23.97 32.40 -7.26
N VAL A 509 -25.28 32.25 -7.19
CA VAL A 509 -26.15 32.01 -8.35
C VAL A 509 -27.09 33.18 -8.54
N ARG A 510 -27.52 33.36 -9.79
CA ARG A 510 -28.49 34.39 -10.17
C ARG A 510 -29.81 33.76 -10.59
N GLY A 511 -30.88 34.10 -9.90
CA GLY A 511 -32.26 33.77 -10.27
C GLY A 511 -33.05 34.98 -10.75
N ALA A 512 -34.30 34.74 -11.14
CA ALA A 512 -35.25 35.77 -11.52
C ALA A 512 -36.59 35.55 -10.78
N GLU A 513 -37.09 36.59 -10.12
CA GLU A 513 -38.43 36.62 -9.54
C GLU A 513 -39.19 37.82 -10.11
N GLY A 514 -40.09 37.54 -11.08
CA GLY A 514 -40.75 38.59 -11.85
C GLY A 514 -39.75 39.41 -12.68
N ASN A 515 -39.68 40.73 -12.43
CA ASN A 515 -38.73 41.64 -13.09
C ASN A 515 -37.44 41.87 -12.28
N ASN A 516 -37.34 41.35 -11.05
CA ASN A 516 -36.15 41.53 -10.21
C ASN A 516 -35.18 40.36 -10.36
N GLN A 517 -33.89 40.69 -10.40
CA GLN A 517 -32.83 39.71 -10.28
C GLN A 517 -32.61 39.41 -8.80
N LEU A 518 -32.51 38.12 -8.47
CA LEU A 518 -32.18 37.65 -7.13
C LEU A 518 -30.81 36.98 -7.18
N TYR A 519 -30.00 37.25 -6.16
CA TYR A 519 -28.71 36.62 -5.99
C TYR A 519 -28.75 35.77 -4.73
N MET A 520 -28.36 34.50 -4.85
CA MET A 520 -28.33 33.56 -3.73
C MET A 520 -26.94 32.96 -3.63
N MET A 521 -26.40 32.94 -2.43
CA MET A 521 -25.13 32.29 -2.13
C MET A 521 -25.37 31.01 -1.36
N PHE A 522 -24.84 29.90 -1.86
CA PHE A 522 -24.85 28.60 -1.19
C PHE A 522 -23.45 28.27 -0.70
N THR A 523 -23.34 27.83 0.55
CA THR A 523 -22.07 27.52 1.22
C THR A 523 -22.09 26.09 1.74
N LYS A 524 -21.00 25.35 1.52
CA LYS A 524 -20.79 24.00 2.06
C LYS A 524 -19.39 23.86 2.67
N GLY A 525 -19.20 22.96 3.64
CA GLY A 525 -17.90 22.84 4.31
C GLY A 525 -17.97 22.20 5.70
N SER A 526 -16.97 22.49 6.53
CA SER A 526 -16.93 22.06 7.93
C SER A 526 -18.17 22.58 8.67
N PRO A 527 -18.95 21.67 9.30
CA PRO A 527 -20.14 22.04 10.07
C PRO A 527 -19.88 23.14 11.10
N GLU A 528 -18.80 23.03 11.85
CA GLU A 528 -18.46 23.94 12.94
C GLU A 528 -18.18 25.36 12.42
N LEU A 529 -17.36 25.46 11.38
CA LEU A 529 -16.91 26.73 10.81
C LEU A 529 -18.03 27.46 10.06
N ILE A 530 -18.91 26.72 9.38
CA ILE A 530 -20.08 27.33 8.74
C ILE A 530 -21.08 27.80 9.80
N LEU A 531 -21.32 26.99 10.84
CA LEU A 531 -22.23 27.37 11.91
C LEU A 531 -21.75 28.62 12.67
N GLU A 532 -20.46 28.96 12.65
CA GLU A 532 -19.91 30.22 13.22
C GLU A 532 -20.26 31.46 12.41
N ARG A 533 -20.60 31.25 11.13
CA ARG A 533 -21.03 32.30 10.22
C ARG A 533 -22.55 32.44 10.16
N CYS A 534 -23.31 31.51 10.75
CA CYS A 534 -24.77 31.53 10.73
C CYS A 534 -25.37 32.38 11.85
N THR A 535 -26.36 33.19 11.50
CA THR A 535 -27.18 33.98 12.44
C THR A 535 -28.60 33.43 12.57
N THR A 536 -29.06 32.73 11.56
CA THR A 536 -30.39 32.11 11.49
C THR A 536 -30.30 30.67 11.01
N TYR A 537 -31.38 29.92 11.13
CA TYR A 537 -31.53 28.58 10.55
C TYR A 537 -32.89 28.45 9.87
N GLN A 538 -32.98 27.55 8.90
CA GLN A 538 -34.22 27.23 8.22
C GLN A 538 -34.98 26.12 8.95
N SER A 539 -36.28 26.32 9.12
CA SER A 539 -37.26 25.33 9.58
C SER A 539 -38.53 25.51 8.75
N GLY A 540 -38.90 24.48 7.97
CA GLY A 540 -39.89 24.63 6.92
C GLY A 540 -39.46 25.68 5.89
N ASP A 541 -40.38 26.60 5.60
CA ASP A 541 -40.18 27.71 4.66
C ASP A 541 -39.77 29.03 5.35
N GLN A 542 -39.47 28.99 6.66
CA GLN A 542 -39.15 30.19 7.45
C GLN A 542 -37.76 30.11 8.07
N ALA A 543 -37.14 31.29 8.22
CA ALA A 543 -35.86 31.45 8.90
C ALA A 543 -36.07 31.93 10.34
N PHE A 544 -35.44 31.24 11.29
CA PHE A 544 -35.51 31.55 12.73
C PHE A 544 -34.13 31.94 13.26
N VAL A 545 -34.09 32.76 14.32
CA VAL A 545 -32.83 33.18 14.95
C VAL A 545 -32.11 31.97 15.56
N LEU A 546 -30.82 31.83 15.27
CA LEU A 546 -30.00 30.75 15.78
C LEU A 546 -29.61 31.02 17.24
N THR A 547 -30.28 30.34 18.18
CA THR A 547 -29.96 30.47 19.61
C THR A 547 -28.76 29.60 20.01
N PRO A 548 -28.08 29.88 21.14
CA PRO A 548 -27.01 29.01 21.65
C PRO A 548 -27.45 27.56 21.88
N GLN A 549 -28.72 27.35 22.23
CA GLN A 549 -29.29 26.02 22.42
C GLN A 549 -29.38 25.26 21.09
N ASN A 550 -29.91 25.89 20.03
CA ASN A 550 -29.97 25.27 18.70
C ASN A 550 -28.57 24.98 18.16
N ARG A 551 -27.63 25.90 18.38
CA ARG A 551 -26.23 25.72 18.00
C ARG A 551 -25.62 24.49 18.64
N SER A 552 -25.86 24.29 19.94
CA SER A 552 -25.41 23.09 20.66
C SER A 552 -26.05 21.81 20.11
N GLN A 553 -27.35 21.84 19.77
CA GLN A 553 -28.05 20.68 19.20
C GLN A 553 -27.49 20.27 17.83
N ILE A 554 -27.21 21.24 16.95
CA ILE A 554 -26.61 20.98 15.64
C ILE A 554 -25.21 20.36 15.79
N LEU A 555 -24.40 20.88 16.72
CA LEU A 555 -23.07 20.32 16.99
C LEU A 555 -23.13 18.91 17.59
N GLU A 556 -24.11 18.64 18.46
CA GLU A 556 -24.35 17.30 19.00
C GLU A 556 -24.74 16.31 17.90
N GLN A 557 -25.59 16.73 16.96
CA GLN A 557 -26.00 15.92 15.82
C GLN A 557 -24.83 15.65 14.85
N ASN A 558 -23.99 16.66 14.59
CA ASN A 558 -22.74 16.50 13.85
C ASN A 558 -21.82 15.46 14.53
N ASN A 559 -21.60 15.59 15.83
CA ASN A 559 -20.81 14.65 16.61
C ASN A 559 -21.41 13.24 16.58
N TYR A 560 -22.74 13.11 16.64
CA TYR A 560 -23.42 11.83 16.51
C TYR A 560 -23.18 11.19 15.14
N MET A 561 -23.36 11.93 14.04
CA MET A 561 -23.08 11.43 12.69
C MET A 561 -21.61 11.02 12.52
N ALA A 562 -20.68 11.87 12.98
CA ALA A 562 -19.25 11.56 12.96
C ALA A 562 -18.92 10.31 13.80
N SER A 563 -19.60 10.10 14.94
CA SER A 563 -19.42 8.89 15.77
C SER A 563 -19.86 7.60 15.09
N LYS A 564 -20.72 7.70 14.06
CA LYS A 564 -21.12 6.60 13.17
C LYS A 564 -20.17 6.41 11.99
N GLY A 565 -19.04 7.12 11.97
CA GLY A 565 -18.03 7.04 10.90
C GLY A 565 -18.42 7.80 9.63
N LEU A 566 -19.43 8.67 9.70
CA LEU A 566 -19.82 9.50 8.55
C LEU A 566 -18.88 10.71 8.44
N ARG A 567 -18.43 11.02 7.23
CA ARG A 567 -17.91 12.33 6.85
C ARG A 567 -19.09 13.29 6.74
N VAL A 568 -19.08 14.35 7.55
CA VAL A 568 -20.21 15.28 7.67
C VAL A 568 -19.85 16.63 7.05
N LEU A 569 -20.75 17.17 6.22
CA LEU A 569 -20.67 18.53 5.69
C LEU A 569 -21.85 19.36 6.17
N GLY A 570 -21.59 20.61 6.56
CA GLY A 570 -22.61 21.61 6.85
C GLY A 570 -22.96 22.42 5.62
N PHE A 571 -24.23 22.81 5.52
CA PHE A 571 -24.75 23.63 4.43
C PHE A 571 -25.46 24.86 4.99
N ALA A 572 -25.28 25.98 4.30
CA ALA A 572 -25.95 27.23 4.60
C ALA A 572 -26.21 28.02 3.31
N PHE A 573 -27.13 28.98 3.36
CA PHE A 573 -27.35 29.91 2.26
C PHE A 573 -27.55 31.35 2.74
N LYS A 574 -27.48 32.30 1.81
CA LYS A 574 -27.77 33.70 2.05
C LYS A 574 -28.33 34.35 0.78
N ASN A 575 -29.39 35.13 0.91
CA ASN A 575 -29.86 36.00 -0.15
C ASN A 575 -29.02 37.29 -0.17
N LEU A 576 -28.65 37.74 -1.35
CA LEU A 576 -27.85 38.94 -1.55
C LEU A 576 -28.69 40.02 -2.23
N ASP A 577 -28.61 41.24 -1.72
CA ASP A 577 -29.39 42.38 -2.21
C ASP A 577 -28.86 42.99 -3.52
N ALA A 578 -27.61 42.67 -3.87
CA ALA A 578 -26.91 43.24 -5.02
C ALA A 578 -26.07 42.19 -5.76
N GLU A 579 -25.74 42.50 -7.02
CA GLU A 579 -24.83 41.69 -7.82
C GLU A 579 -23.45 41.63 -7.15
N PRO A 580 -22.88 40.43 -6.91
CA PRO A 580 -21.58 40.29 -6.29
C PRO A 580 -20.45 40.78 -7.22
N ALA A 581 -19.32 41.17 -6.62
CA ALA A 581 -18.09 41.31 -7.38
C ALA A 581 -17.67 39.95 -7.98
N LYS A 582 -16.93 39.97 -9.09
CA LYS A 582 -16.40 38.75 -9.72
C LYS A 582 -15.51 37.93 -8.77
N GLU A 583 -14.74 38.61 -7.94
CA GLU A 583 -13.97 38.03 -6.83
C GLU A 583 -14.57 38.60 -5.53
N PRO A 584 -15.59 37.93 -4.95
CA PRO A 584 -16.25 38.41 -3.75
C PRO A 584 -15.36 38.24 -2.51
N ASP A 585 -15.41 39.22 -1.61
CA ASP A 585 -14.72 39.19 -0.32
C ASP A 585 -15.31 38.10 0.59
N GLU A 586 -14.48 37.42 1.37
CA GLU A 586 -14.90 36.44 2.38
C GLU A 586 -15.90 37.01 3.40
N GLN A 587 -15.92 38.33 3.61
CA GLN A 587 -16.91 38.97 4.49
C GLN A 587 -18.36 38.71 4.06
N ILE A 588 -18.59 38.41 2.78
CA ILE A 588 -19.94 38.08 2.28
C ILE A 588 -20.49 36.80 2.92
N GLU A 589 -19.60 35.90 3.37
CA GLU A 589 -19.91 34.60 3.99
C GLU A 589 -20.38 34.71 5.45
N HIS A 590 -20.74 35.90 5.95
CA HIS A 590 -21.33 36.10 7.28
C HIS A 590 -22.85 36.24 7.21
N GLU A 591 -23.53 36.06 8.35
CA GLU A 591 -24.99 36.18 8.49
C GLU A 591 -25.73 35.18 7.60
N LEU A 592 -25.22 33.95 7.57
CA LEU A 592 -25.79 32.86 6.80
C LEU A 592 -27.02 32.27 7.50
N VAL A 593 -27.90 31.65 6.71
CA VAL A 593 -29.01 30.80 7.17
C VAL A 593 -28.55 29.35 7.13
N TRP A 594 -28.48 28.70 8.29
CA TRP A 594 -28.14 27.27 8.39
C TRP A 594 -29.23 26.39 7.75
N LEU A 595 -28.83 25.46 6.87
CA LEU A 595 -29.73 24.52 6.20
C LEU A 595 -29.72 23.15 6.87
N GLY A 596 -28.53 22.61 7.15
CA GLY A 596 -28.41 21.27 7.71
C GLY A 596 -27.06 20.60 7.47
N LEU A 597 -27.02 19.31 7.78
CA LEU A 597 -25.87 18.43 7.68
C LEU A 597 -26.13 17.33 6.65
N VAL A 598 -25.09 16.96 5.90
CA VAL A 598 -25.08 15.75 5.07
C VAL A 598 -23.97 14.83 5.56
N GLY A 599 -24.35 13.63 5.99
CA GLY A 599 -23.45 12.57 6.43
C GLY A 599 -23.29 11.50 5.35
N MET A 600 -22.06 11.30 4.90
CA MET A 600 -21.70 10.32 3.88
C MET A 600 -20.57 9.41 4.35
N LEU A 601 -20.49 8.21 3.80
CA LEU A 601 -19.40 7.27 4.09
C LEU A 601 -18.81 6.73 2.80
N ASP A 602 -17.56 6.27 2.89
CA ASP A 602 -16.94 5.48 1.83
C ASP A 602 -17.53 4.06 1.87
N ALA A 603 -18.30 3.73 0.84
CA ALA A 603 -19.15 2.53 0.85
C ALA A 603 -18.30 1.25 0.89
N PRO A 604 -18.52 0.36 1.87
CA PRO A 604 -17.93 -0.97 1.85
C PRO A 604 -18.42 -1.73 0.61
N ARG A 605 -17.58 -2.60 0.05
CA ARG A 605 -18.03 -3.47 -1.05
C ARG A 605 -19.04 -4.50 -0.50
N PRO A 606 -20.20 -4.72 -1.13
CA PRO A 606 -21.22 -5.64 -0.63
C PRO A 606 -20.69 -7.05 -0.31
N GLU A 607 -19.81 -7.57 -1.17
CA GLU A 607 -19.21 -8.90 -1.08
C GLU A 607 -18.19 -9.05 0.07
N VAL A 608 -17.66 -7.96 0.62
CA VAL A 608 -16.62 -8.00 1.67
C VAL A 608 -17.17 -8.61 2.95
N ARG A 609 -18.43 -8.34 3.30
CA ARG A 609 -19.06 -8.89 4.51
C ARG A 609 -19.07 -10.42 4.48
N ASP A 610 -19.47 -11.00 3.35
CA ASP A 610 -19.50 -12.45 3.16
C ASP A 610 -18.08 -13.04 3.12
N ALA A 611 -17.14 -12.33 2.49
CA ALA A 611 -15.74 -12.74 2.43
C ALA A 611 -15.08 -12.75 3.84
N VAL A 612 -15.35 -11.75 4.67
CA VAL A 612 -14.90 -11.67 6.07
C VAL A 612 -15.50 -12.82 6.89
N ALA A 613 -16.79 -13.12 6.70
CA ALA A 613 -17.43 -14.24 7.37
C ALA A 613 -16.79 -15.59 6.98
N LYS A 614 -16.52 -15.81 5.68
CA LYS A 614 -15.82 -17.01 5.19
C LYS A 614 -14.41 -17.12 5.77
N CYS A 615 -13.65 -16.02 5.84
CA CYS A 615 -12.33 -16.01 6.47
C CYS A 615 -12.41 -16.52 7.92
N LYS A 616 -13.34 -15.96 8.71
CA LYS A 616 -13.52 -16.36 10.11
C LYS A 616 -13.93 -17.83 10.25
N GLN A 617 -14.78 -18.34 9.36
CA GLN A 617 -15.15 -19.77 9.32
C GLN A 617 -13.95 -20.68 9.01
N ALA A 618 -13.04 -20.23 8.14
CA ALA A 618 -11.81 -20.94 7.80
C ALA A 618 -10.71 -20.82 8.89
N GLY A 619 -10.97 -20.09 10.00
CA GLY A 619 -9.99 -19.83 11.04
C GLY A 619 -8.97 -18.74 10.69
N ILE A 620 -9.21 -17.98 9.62
CA ILE A 620 -8.37 -16.86 9.19
C ILE A 620 -8.85 -15.59 9.88
N ARG A 621 -7.91 -14.88 10.52
CA ARG A 621 -8.20 -13.63 11.25
C ARG A 621 -8.10 -12.42 10.32
N PRO A 622 -9.20 -11.68 10.06
CA PRO A 622 -9.13 -10.41 9.36
C PRO A 622 -8.68 -9.28 10.31
N VAL A 623 -7.81 -8.40 9.83
CA VAL A 623 -7.29 -7.23 10.54
C VAL A 623 -7.37 -6.03 9.61
N MET A 624 -7.97 -4.93 10.08
CA MET A 624 -8.02 -3.67 9.33
C MET A 624 -6.87 -2.75 9.77
N ILE A 625 -6.12 -2.23 8.80
CA ILE A 625 -5.02 -1.29 9.02
C ILE A 625 -5.27 -0.08 8.13
N THR A 626 -5.48 1.12 8.70
CA THR A 626 -5.88 2.30 7.91
C THR A 626 -5.29 3.61 8.42
N GLY A 627 -5.13 4.58 7.51
CA GLY A 627 -4.81 5.97 7.84
C GLY A 627 -5.99 6.76 8.43
N ASP A 628 -7.22 6.25 8.30
CA ASP A 628 -8.44 6.90 8.77
C ASP A 628 -8.47 7.16 10.29
N HIS A 629 -9.35 8.06 10.68
CA HIS A 629 -9.67 8.30 12.08
C HIS A 629 -10.24 7.05 12.78
N GLN A 630 -9.91 6.89 14.07
CA GLN A 630 -10.27 5.72 14.88
C GLN A 630 -11.78 5.40 14.87
N LEU A 631 -12.63 6.43 14.93
CA LEU A 631 -14.09 6.26 14.95
C LEU A 631 -14.62 5.68 13.63
N THR A 632 -14.11 6.15 12.49
CA THR A 632 -14.49 5.68 11.15
C THR A 632 -14.01 4.25 10.92
N ALA A 633 -12.74 3.98 11.24
CA ALA A 633 -12.17 2.64 11.15
C ALA A 633 -12.99 1.63 11.98
N ARG A 634 -13.39 2.02 13.20
CA ARG A 634 -14.21 1.20 14.08
C ARG A 634 -15.61 0.94 13.52
N ALA A 635 -16.27 1.96 12.98
CA ALA A 635 -17.60 1.82 12.38
C ALA A 635 -17.60 0.83 11.21
N ILE A 636 -16.63 0.97 10.29
CA ILE A 636 -16.50 0.09 9.11
C ILE A 636 -16.11 -1.33 9.54
N ALA A 637 -15.19 -1.48 10.49
CA ALA A 637 -14.76 -2.80 10.96
C ALA A 637 -15.90 -3.56 11.65
N TYR A 638 -16.78 -2.87 12.36
CA TYR A 638 -17.97 -3.49 12.96
C TYR A 638 -19.02 -3.84 11.91
N ASP A 639 -19.24 -2.96 10.92
CA ASP A 639 -20.21 -3.20 9.85
C ASP A 639 -19.83 -4.42 8.99
N LEU A 640 -18.55 -4.53 8.62
CA LEU A 640 -18.01 -5.65 7.85
C LEU A 640 -17.84 -6.93 8.69
N GLY A 641 -18.05 -6.86 10.00
CA GLY A 641 -17.84 -7.98 10.91
C GLY A 641 -16.38 -8.37 11.08
N ILE A 642 -15.42 -7.47 10.84
CA ILE A 642 -13.99 -7.67 11.11
C ILE A 642 -13.75 -7.71 12.63
N ALA A 643 -14.34 -6.75 13.36
CA ALA A 643 -14.27 -6.64 14.81
C ALA A 643 -15.67 -6.60 15.45
N SER A 644 -15.73 -6.88 16.75
CA SER A 644 -16.94 -6.83 17.58
C SER A 644 -16.96 -5.59 18.47
N GLN A 645 -18.15 -5.20 18.95
CA GLN A 645 -18.25 -4.09 19.89
C GLN A 645 -17.40 -4.33 21.15
N GLY A 646 -16.51 -3.38 21.44
CA GLY A 646 -15.61 -3.45 22.60
C GLY A 646 -14.23 -4.03 22.28
N ASP A 647 -14.01 -4.53 21.05
CA ASP A 647 -12.69 -4.94 20.60
C ASP A 647 -11.71 -3.77 20.66
N ARG A 648 -10.46 -4.11 21.00
CA ARG A 648 -9.40 -3.12 21.17
C ARG A 648 -8.98 -2.54 19.82
N VAL A 649 -8.81 -1.22 19.81
CA VAL A 649 -8.31 -0.45 18.66
C VAL A 649 -7.02 0.23 19.08
N LEU A 650 -5.99 0.18 18.24
CA LEU A 650 -4.75 0.93 18.45
C LEU A 650 -4.61 2.03 17.40
N THR A 651 -4.18 3.20 17.85
CA THR A 651 -3.85 4.32 16.97
C THR A 651 -2.34 4.38 16.70
N GLY A 652 -1.93 5.05 15.61
CA GLY A 652 -0.50 5.24 15.30
C GLY A 652 0.29 5.88 16.46
N THR A 653 -0.31 6.81 17.20
CA THR A 653 0.34 7.46 18.36
C THR A 653 0.52 6.52 19.54
N GLU A 654 -0.38 5.56 19.74
CA GLU A 654 -0.24 4.50 20.75
C GLU A 654 0.82 3.47 20.31
N LEU A 655 0.81 3.07 19.04
CA LEU A 655 1.83 2.17 18.46
C LEU A 655 3.25 2.73 18.54
N GLN A 656 3.41 4.05 18.39
CA GLN A 656 4.69 4.74 18.55
C GLN A 656 5.28 4.53 19.95
N LYS A 657 4.42 4.51 20.98
CA LYS A 657 4.83 4.36 22.39
C LYS A 657 5.13 2.92 22.78
N LEU A 658 4.62 1.95 22.04
CA LEU A 658 4.86 0.53 22.28
C LEU A 658 6.23 0.12 21.72
N SER A 659 7.02 -0.60 22.52
CA SER A 659 8.18 -1.33 22.00
C SER A 659 7.74 -2.51 21.13
N GLN A 660 8.63 -3.06 20.31
CA GLN A 660 8.30 -4.21 19.47
C GLN A 660 7.89 -5.45 20.29
N GLU A 661 8.51 -5.67 21.46
CA GLU A 661 8.15 -6.76 22.37
C GLU A 661 6.77 -6.57 23.00
N ASN A 662 6.41 -5.34 23.37
CA ASN A 662 5.06 -5.06 23.89
C ASN A 662 4.01 -5.21 22.78
N LEU A 663 4.32 -4.74 21.56
CA LEU A 663 3.45 -4.91 20.40
C LEU A 663 3.18 -6.39 20.12
N LYS A 664 4.20 -7.25 20.19
CA LYS A 664 4.07 -8.71 20.03
C LYS A 664 3.06 -9.34 21.01
N GLN A 665 2.95 -8.79 22.21
CA GLN A 665 1.98 -9.28 23.20
C GLN A 665 0.54 -8.88 22.88
N GLU A 666 0.35 -7.72 22.25
CA GLU A 666 -0.98 -7.15 21.99
C GLU A 666 -1.53 -7.47 20.60
N VAL A 667 -0.68 -7.72 19.61
CA VAL A 667 -1.04 -7.79 18.18
C VAL A 667 -2.11 -8.85 17.85
N GLU A 668 -2.18 -9.93 18.65
CA GLU A 668 -3.17 -11.00 18.49
C GLU A 668 -4.58 -10.59 18.95
N GLN A 669 -4.69 -9.56 19.80
CA GLN A 669 -5.96 -9.07 20.36
C GLN A 669 -6.51 -7.83 19.65
N VAL A 670 -5.71 -7.17 18.80
CA VAL A 670 -6.07 -5.89 18.16
C VAL A 670 -6.38 -6.11 16.69
N SER A 671 -7.64 -5.93 16.30
CA SER A 671 -8.12 -6.17 14.93
C SER A 671 -8.28 -4.90 14.11
N ILE A 672 -8.10 -3.72 14.72
CA ILE A 672 -8.24 -2.42 14.08
C ILE A 672 -7.04 -1.55 14.45
N TYR A 673 -6.33 -1.07 13.43
CA TYR A 673 -5.26 -0.09 13.56
C TYR A 673 -5.61 1.16 12.76
N ALA A 674 -5.63 2.32 13.40
CA ALA A 674 -6.07 3.59 12.81
C ALA A 674 -4.95 4.65 12.84
N ARG A 675 -4.98 5.61 11.91
CA ARG A 675 -3.93 6.64 11.75
C ARG A 675 -2.51 6.07 11.73
N VAL A 676 -2.32 4.95 11.03
CA VAL A 676 -1.01 4.26 10.97
C VAL A 676 -0.09 4.83 9.88
N SER A 677 1.20 4.86 10.16
CA SER A 677 2.26 5.19 9.20
C SER A 677 2.77 3.94 8.46
N PRO A 678 3.52 4.08 7.34
CA PRO A 678 4.20 2.95 6.66
C PRO A 678 5.03 2.07 7.61
N GLU A 679 5.79 2.70 8.49
CA GLU A 679 6.62 2.01 9.49
C GLU A 679 5.78 1.20 10.48
N HIS A 680 4.61 1.73 10.86
CA HIS A 680 3.68 0.99 11.73
C HIS A 680 3.13 -0.24 11.03
N LYS A 681 2.77 -0.16 9.73
CA LYS A 681 2.30 -1.31 8.96
C LYS A 681 3.34 -2.44 8.97
N LEU A 682 4.61 -2.10 8.71
CA LEU A 682 5.73 -3.05 8.76
C LEU A 682 5.87 -3.70 10.15
N ARG A 683 5.86 -2.88 11.23
CA ARG A 683 6.00 -3.38 12.61
C ARG A 683 4.87 -4.32 13.02
N ILE A 684 3.64 -4.07 12.56
CA ILE A 684 2.47 -4.93 12.81
C ILE A 684 2.67 -6.30 12.15
N VAL A 685 3.08 -6.32 10.88
CA VAL A 685 3.35 -7.57 10.14
C VAL A 685 4.45 -8.38 10.84
N GLN A 686 5.57 -7.74 11.21
CA GLN A 686 6.66 -8.41 11.94
C GLN A 686 6.21 -8.95 13.31
N ALA A 687 5.37 -8.21 14.04
CA ALA A 687 4.85 -8.67 15.32
C ALA A 687 3.97 -9.92 15.16
N LEU A 688 3.11 -9.97 14.15
CA LEU A 688 2.29 -11.15 13.82
C LEU A 688 3.15 -12.34 13.39
N GLN A 689 4.12 -12.14 12.50
CA GLN A 689 5.05 -13.20 12.06
C GLN A 689 5.86 -13.77 13.24
N SER A 690 6.31 -12.92 14.16
CA SER A 690 7.03 -13.36 15.37
C SER A 690 6.19 -14.21 16.34
N ARG A 691 4.86 -14.24 16.15
CA ARG A 691 3.90 -15.12 16.84
C ARG A 691 3.56 -16.37 16.03
N GLY A 692 4.27 -16.64 14.94
CA GLY A 692 4.06 -17.78 14.06
C GLY A 692 2.79 -17.67 13.22
N LYS A 693 2.30 -16.45 12.95
CA LYS A 693 1.19 -16.23 12.00
C LYS A 693 1.75 -16.07 10.59
N PHE A 694 1.15 -16.76 9.63
CA PHE A 694 1.31 -16.46 8.21
C PHE A 694 0.39 -15.29 7.85
N VAL A 695 1.01 -14.18 7.45
CA VAL A 695 0.36 -12.88 7.24
C VAL A 695 0.24 -12.58 5.75
N ALA A 696 -0.98 -12.37 5.27
CA ALA A 696 -1.22 -11.70 4.00
C ALA A 696 -1.45 -10.21 4.27
N MET A 697 -0.78 -9.32 3.53
CA MET A 697 -0.97 -7.87 3.62
C MET A 697 -1.50 -7.33 2.31
N THR A 698 -2.53 -6.49 2.34
CA THR A 698 -3.01 -5.75 1.16
C THR A 698 -2.58 -4.29 1.21
N GLY A 699 -2.41 -3.69 0.04
CA GLY A 699 -2.09 -2.27 -0.10
C GLY A 699 -2.12 -1.81 -1.55
N ASP A 700 -2.20 -0.51 -1.76
CA ASP A 700 -2.26 0.10 -3.08
C ASP A 700 -1.19 1.20 -3.25
N GLY A 701 -0.76 1.85 -2.17
CA GLY A 701 0.23 2.92 -2.18
C GLY A 701 1.68 2.45 -2.05
N VAL A 702 2.63 3.35 -2.36
CA VAL A 702 4.07 3.16 -2.10
C VAL A 702 4.34 2.96 -0.61
N ASN A 703 3.53 3.58 0.22
CA ASN A 703 3.52 3.45 1.68
C ASN A 703 3.31 2.02 2.18
N ASP A 704 2.67 1.17 1.38
CA ASP A 704 2.40 -0.20 1.74
C ASP A 704 3.52 -1.13 1.33
N ALA A 705 4.37 -0.70 0.39
CA ALA A 705 5.40 -1.53 -0.21
C ALA A 705 6.29 -2.23 0.83
N PRO A 706 6.78 -1.58 1.92
CA PRO A 706 7.55 -2.27 2.95
C PRO A 706 6.77 -3.40 3.63
N ALA A 707 5.51 -3.15 4.00
CA ALA A 707 4.67 -4.14 4.66
C ALA A 707 4.23 -5.27 3.71
N LEU A 708 3.96 -4.95 2.44
CA LEU A 708 3.69 -5.91 1.37
C LEU A 708 4.87 -6.84 1.15
N LYS A 709 6.09 -6.28 1.13
CA LYS A 709 7.31 -7.06 0.92
C LYS A 709 7.66 -7.96 2.11
N GLN A 710 7.37 -7.49 3.34
CA GLN A 710 7.62 -8.23 4.58
C GLN A 710 6.61 -9.34 4.83
N ALA A 711 5.36 -9.15 4.40
CA ALA A 711 4.32 -10.15 4.56
C ALA A 711 4.69 -11.47 3.87
N ASP A 712 4.18 -12.58 4.41
CA ASP A 712 4.35 -13.90 3.78
C ASP A 712 3.69 -13.91 2.40
N ILE A 713 2.61 -13.14 2.24
CA ILE A 713 1.99 -12.80 0.96
C ILE A 713 1.71 -11.30 0.90
N GLY A 714 2.42 -10.57 0.05
CA GLY A 714 2.06 -9.21 -0.34
C GLY A 714 1.00 -9.20 -1.45
N ILE A 715 -0.07 -8.44 -1.28
CA ILE A 715 -1.19 -8.31 -2.23
C ILE A 715 -1.36 -6.85 -2.66
N ALA A 716 -1.14 -6.55 -3.93
CA ALA A 716 -1.36 -5.21 -4.48
C ALA A 716 -2.71 -5.09 -5.21
N MET A 717 -3.29 -3.89 -5.21
CA MET A 717 -4.41 -3.55 -6.07
C MET A 717 -3.95 -3.40 -7.53
N GLY A 718 -4.74 -3.91 -8.47
CA GLY A 718 -4.46 -3.89 -9.90
C GLY A 718 -4.88 -2.59 -10.57
N ILE A 719 -6.02 -2.01 -10.16
CA ILE A 719 -6.57 -0.79 -10.76
C ILE A 719 -6.04 0.44 -10.01
N THR A 720 -6.23 0.52 -8.69
CA THR A 720 -5.76 1.67 -7.89
C THR A 720 -4.31 1.59 -7.46
N GLY A 721 -3.70 0.40 -7.52
CA GLY A 721 -2.34 0.20 -7.01
C GLY A 721 -1.25 0.86 -7.86
N THR A 722 -0.33 1.54 -7.17
CA THR A 722 0.89 2.11 -7.75
C THR A 722 1.82 1.03 -8.32
N ASP A 723 2.69 1.39 -9.25
CA ASP A 723 3.68 0.44 -9.80
C ASP A 723 4.62 -0.10 -8.71
N VAL A 724 4.92 0.70 -7.68
CA VAL A 724 5.78 0.28 -6.56
C VAL A 724 5.08 -0.77 -5.69
N SER A 725 3.80 -0.59 -5.37
CA SER A 725 3.06 -1.59 -4.58
C SER A 725 2.91 -2.90 -5.35
N LYS A 726 2.60 -2.83 -6.65
CA LYS A 726 2.57 -3.98 -7.56
C LYS A 726 3.92 -4.67 -7.66
N GLU A 727 5.03 -3.93 -7.66
CA GLU A 727 6.37 -4.51 -7.69
C GLU A 727 6.79 -5.17 -6.37
N ALA A 728 6.35 -4.62 -5.24
CA ALA A 728 6.62 -5.17 -3.93
C ALA A 728 5.81 -6.43 -3.60
N SER A 729 4.65 -6.61 -4.24
CA SER A 729 3.71 -7.70 -3.95
C SER A 729 4.04 -9.03 -4.64
N ASP A 730 3.54 -10.12 -4.06
CA ASP A 730 3.58 -11.48 -4.60
C ASP A 730 2.36 -11.79 -5.48
N MET A 731 1.25 -11.12 -5.20
CA MET A 731 -0.03 -11.23 -5.91
C MET A 731 -0.57 -9.82 -6.24
N VAL A 732 -1.30 -9.72 -7.36
CA VAL A 732 -2.03 -8.51 -7.77
C VAL A 732 -3.50 -8.88 -8.00
N LEU A 733 -4.42 -8.13 -7.40
CA LEU A 733 -5.86 -8.29 -7.61
C LEU A 733 -6.28 -7.46 -8.82
N LEU A 734 -6.72 -8.09 -9.90
CA LEU A 734 -7.09 -7.39 -11.13
C LEU A 734 -8.40 -6.59 -11.00
N ASP A 735 -9.17 -6.83 -9.94
CA ASP A 735 -10.49 -6.26 -9.66
C ASP A 735 -10.53 -5.44 -8.35
N ASP A 736 -9.40 -5.31 -7.65
CA ASP A 736 -9.24 -4.62 -6.36
C ASP A 736 -10.19 -5.13 -5.25
N ASN A 737 -10.54 -6.42 -5.31
CA ASN A 737 -11.59 -6.97 -4.44
C ASN A 737 -11.05 -7.89 -3.34
N PHE A 738 -11.35 -7.57 -2.08
CA PHE A 738 -11.02 -8.44 -0.95
C PHE A 738 -11.57 -9.87 -1.10
N ALA A 739 -12.75 -10.06 -1.70
CA ALA A 739 -13.33 -11.39 -1.92
C ALA A 739 -12.45 -12.30 -2.79
N THR A 740 -11.68 -11.70 -3.70
CA THR A 740 -10.72 -12.41 -4.56
C THR A 740 -9.57 -13.00 -3.75
N ILE A 741 -9.15 -12.34 -2.67
CA ILE A 741 -8.14 -12.88 -1.74
C ILE A 741 -8.64 -14.18 -1.13
N VAL A 742 -9.88 -14.19 -0.64
CA VAL A 742 -10.49 -15.38 -0.02
C VAL A 742 -10.63 -16.52 -1.03
N ALA A 743 -11.07 -16.21 -2.25
CA ALA A 743 -11.20 -17.19 -3.32
C ALA A 743 -9.84 -17.74 -3.77
N ALA A 744 -8.78 -16.94 -3.72
CA ALA A 744 -7.43 -17.38 -4.01
C ALA A 744 -6.87 -18.23 -2.85
N THR A 745 -7.09 -17.83 -1.60
CA THR A 745 -6.73 -18.66 -0.42
C THR A 745 -7.42 -20.02 -0.42
N GLU A 746 -8.61 -20.16 -0.99
CA GLU A 746 -9.28 -21.45 -1.18
C GLU A 746 -8.60 -22.33 -2.26
N GLU A 747 -8.03 -21.72 -3.31
CA GLU A 747 -7.32 -22.44 -4.37
C GLU A 747 -5.88 -22.84 -3.99
N GLY A 748 -5.25 -22.06 -3.10
CA GLY A 748 -3.93 -22.35 -2.54
C GLY A 748 -3.99 -23.42 -1.46
#